data_AF-A0A3A6NZR4-F1
#
_entry.id   AF-A0A3A6NZR4-F1
#
_cell.length_a   1.000
_cell.length_b   1.000
_cell.length_c   1.000
_cell.angle_alpha   90.00
_cell.angle_beta   90.00
_cell.angle_gamma   90.00
#
_symmetry.space_group_name_H-M   'P 1'
#
loop_
_entity.id
_entity.type
_entity.pdbx_description
1 polymer ?
#
loop_
_entity_poly.entity_id
_entity_poly.type
_entity_poly.pdbx_seq_one_letter_code
_entity_poly.pdbx_strand_id
1 'polypeptide(L)'
;KHAPALAGEIHEFFLHHLGFGDFVFRRPDGTVVGWADNLRSFEEKIAVIPEESLLYHASRNHFSNWIMARSEVDVASRLHSLRVTDFASPQAMRSFLADTIHRLRIRRQKGIVAQFSQKDFDGEIMDFVKIGKGSLGGKARGMAFMANQLAAAQQLAGLGVPIRLPRTMVIAVDGYEAFVAENNLQTFSDAESDAEIAARFLAASLPAWLLAQLQDYLGQASGPLSIRSSSLQEDAQFKPYAGLYSTYMLPNNHPDFAVRLAQFLAAVKLVYASTCFAGPRAYSRRIQSGRSSTDRMAVIVQQLVGSCYGDYFYPALAGVAQSHNFYPVTPMQPEDGVAHIALGFGRTVVEGERSLRFCPRYPEVLPHFSTVDDVLANAQRFFYALRMKDYPLELAFQPGSNLVSREISEAADELPVQLLSSSYIAEEHRIRDSGQGGVKILTFARILKYQLFPLARYINEVLEIGRRGMGCPVEIEFAVNLDPADPGQSEFYFLQLRPMATGAGDSEVRINDEEMARAFCVSSQGLGHGRIATISDIVYVDPGEFAAACTREIAREISRLNRQLQAEGRTYLLAGPGRWGSADRWLGIPVQWQDISAVGAMIELRNDKIKAEPSQGTHFFHNISSMGIPYITVSEGTADRLDWQWLEQQRLVKGLQYVRHVRCARPIIIKIDGRNGRCVMLKG
;
A
#
# COMPACT_ATOMS: atom_id res chain seq x y z
N LYS A 1 -44.95 43.99 -36.67
CA LYS A 1 -45.66 43.31 -35.55
C LYS A 1 -44.80 42.15 -35.07
N HIS A 2 -43.80 42.41 -34.24
CA HIS A 2 -43.03 41.37 -33.55
C HIS A 2 -43.11 41.71 -32.06
N ALA A 3 -43.68 40.81 -31.27
CA ALA A 3 -43.96 41.03 -29.87
C ALA A 3 -42.64 41.11 -29.08
N PRO A 4 -42.28 42.28 -28.51
CA PRO A 4 -41.02 42.46 -27.78
C PRO A 4 -40.95 41.63 -26.47
N ALA A 5 -42.08 41.10 -25.99
CA ALA A 5 -42.17 40.24 -24.81
C ALA A 5 -41.85 38.76 -25.08
N LEU A 6 -41.88 38.30 -26.34
CA LEU A 6 -41.77 36.87 -26.67
C LEU A 6 -40.42 36.26 -26.25
N ALA A 7 -39.33 37.02 -26.36
CA ALA A 7 -38.01 36.55 -25.92
C ALA A 7 -37.94 36.39 -24.39
N GLY A 8 -38.58 37.30 -23.64
CA GLY A 8 -38.68 37.20 -22.18
C GLY A 8 -39.59 36.06 -21.74
N GLU A 9 -40.74 35.87 -22.40
CA GLU A 9 -41.66 34.76 -22.16
C GLU A 9 -41.03 33.40 -22.48
N ILE A 10 -40.25 33.32 -23.56
CA ILE A 10 -39.48 32.11 -23.90
C ILE A 10 -38.40 31.86 -22.84
N HIS A 11 -37.67 32.88 -22.40
CA HIS A 11 -36.65 32.75 -21.34
C HIS A 11 -37.28 32.25 -20.03
N GLU A 12 -38.37 32.88 -19.58
CA GLU A 12 -39.15 32.44 -18.42
C GLU A 12 -39.68 31.02 -18.57
N PHE A 13 -40.12 30.63 -19.77
CA PHE A 13 -40.53 29.25 -20.06
C PHE A 13 -39.36 28.27 -19.94
N PHE A 14 -38.17 28.62 -20.42
CA PHE A 14 -36.96 27.79 -20.25
C PHE A 14 -36.57 27.63 -18.77
N LEU A 15 -36.66 28.70 -17.98
CA LEU A 15 -36.35 28.68 -16.55
C LEU A 15 -37.40 27.89 -15.74
N HIS A 16 -38.69 28.12 -15.99
CA HIS A 16 -39.77 27.58 -15.16
C HIS A 16 -40.33 26.23 -15.59
N HIS A 17 -40.26 25.90 -16.88
CA HIS A 17 -40.87 24.67 -17.42
C HIS A 17 -39.84 23.67 -17.96
N LEU A 18 -38.68 24.12 -18.43
CA LEU A 18 -37.62 23.25 -18.95
C LEU A 18 -36.46 23.02 -17.98
N GLY A 19 -36.47 23.66 -16.80
CA GLY A 19 -35.57 23.36 -15.69
C GLY A 19 -34.17 23.96 -15.79
N PHE A 20 -33.96 24.94 -16.68
CA PHE A 20 -32.68 25.63 -16.89
C PHE A 20 -32.40 26.72 -15.83
N GLY A 21 -32.49 26.36 -14.54
CA GLY A 21 -32.25 27.26 -13.42
C GLY A 21 -32.30 26.54 -12.06
N ASP A 22 -32.48 27.31 -10.98
CA ASP A 22 -32.74 26.77 -9.65
C ASP A 22 -34.06 25.98 -9.64
N PHE A 23 -34.12 24.89 -8.88
CA PHE A 23 -35.38 24.22 -8.65
C PHE A 23 -36.21 25.02 -7.66
N VAL A 24 -37.39 25.48 -8.08
CA VAL A 24 -38.32 26.18 -7.20
C VAL A 24 -39.38 25.19 -6.73
N PHE A 25 -39.35 24.84 -5.44
CA PHE A 25 -40.39 24.01 -4.84
C PHE A 25 -41.63 24.88 -4.59
N ARG A 26 -42.76 24.46 -5.14
CA ARG A 26 -44.05 25.16 -5.12
C ARG A 26 -45.16 24.22 -4.68
N ARG A 27 -46.16 24.78 -4.03
CA ARG A 27 -47.45 24.14 -3.79
C ARG A 27 -48.34 24.23 -5.05
N PRO A 28 -49.43 23.45 -5.14
CA PRO A 28 -50.38 23.55 -6.26
C PRO A 28 -50.95 24.95 -6.51
N ASP A 29 -51.03 25.78 -5.48
CA ASP A 29 -51.51 27.17 -5.54
C ASP A 29 -50.43 28.18 -6.04
N GLY A 30 -49.22 27.69 -6.34
CA GLY A 30 -48.09 28.50 -6.80
C GLY A 30 -47.19 29.04 -5.68
N THR A 31 -47.56 28.88 -4.42
CA THR A 31 -46.80 29.33 -3.25
C THR A 31 -45.44 28.65 -3.21
N VAL A 32 -44.36 29.44 -3.12
CA VAL A 32 -42.99 28.90 -3.04
C VAL A 32 -42.68 28.44 -1.62
N VAL A 33 -42.19 27.21 -1.49
CA VAL A 33 -41.84 26.57 -0.21
C VAL A 33 -40.35 26.25 -0.08
N GLY A 34 -39.56 26.48 -1.14
CA GLY A 34 -38.12 26.28 -1.11
C GLY A 34 -37.46 26.47 -2.47
N TRP A 35 -36.14 26.52 -2.45
CA TRP A 35 -35.29 26.70 -3.63
C TRP A 35 -34.09 25.74 -3.52
N ALA A 36 -33.63 25.23 -4.64
CA ALA A 36 -32.39 24.46 -4.73
C ALA A 36 -31.58 24.86 -5.97
N ASP A 37 -30.39 25.37 -5.75
CA ASP A 37 -29.43 25.78 -6.78
C ASP A 37 -28.59 24.61 -7.32
N ASN A 38 -28.47 23.52 -6.56
CA ASN A 38 -27.66 22.36 -6.91
C ASN A 38 -28.26 21.05 -6.37
N LEU A 39 -27.65 19.91 -6.70
CA LEU A 39 -28.17 18.58 -6.31
C LEU A 39 -28.16 18.37 -4.78
N ARG A 40 -27.24 18.99 -4.04
CA ARG A 40 -27.19 18.89 -2.57
C ARG A 40 -28.36 19.62 -1.94
N SER A 41 -28.53 20.90 -2.27
CA SER A 41 -29.65 21.70 -1.76
C SER A 41 -30.98 21.10 -2.20
N PHE A 42 -31.04 20.46 -3.38
CA PHE A 42 -32.22 19.73 -3.84
C PHE A 42 -32.53 18.50 -2.98
N GLU A 43 -31.54 17.67 -2.66
CA GLU A 43 -31.70 16.51 -1.76
C GLU A 43 -32.14 16.94 -0.35
N GLU A 44 -31.45 17.92 0.24
CA GLU A 44 -31.77 18.48 1.56
C GLU A 44 -33.21 19.02 1.60
N LYS A 45 -33.65 19.70 0.54
CA LYS A 45 -35.01 20.24 0.46
C LYS A 45 -36.05 19.13 0.25
N ILE A 46 -35.79 18.14 -0.60
CA ILE A 46 -36.70 16.99 -0.79
C ILE A 46 -36.98 16.30 0.55
N ALA A 47 -36.01 16.23 1.45
CA ALA A 47 -36.22 15.62 2.76
C ALA A 47 -37.30 16.33 3.61
N VAL A 48 -37.50 17.65 3.42
CA VAL A 48 -38.30 18.48 4.35
C VAL A 48 -39.49 19.21 3.72
N ILE A 49 -39.62 19.26 2.38
CA ILE A 49 -40.74 19.97 1.72
C ILE A 49 -42.12 19.37 2.09
N PRO A 50 -43.22 20.15 2.06
CA PRO A 50 -44.57 19.62 2.23
C PRO A 50 -44.94 18.54 1.20
N GLU A 51 -45.73 17.54 1.60
CA GLU A 51 -46.16 16.43 0.72
C GLU A 51 -46.92 16.92 -0.52
N GLU A 52 -47.79 17.91 -0.35
CA GLU A 52 -48.54 18.54 -1.44
C GLU A 52 -47.62 19.14 -2.52
N SER A 53 -46.47 19.70 -2.14
CA SER A 53 -45.47 20.21 -3.08
C SER A 53 -44.76 19.05 -3.79
N LEU A 54 -44.34 18.03 -3.04
CA LEU A 54 -43.69 16.84 -3.56
C LEU A 54 -44.55 16.16 -4.66
N LEU A 55 -45.84 15.94 -4.37
CA LEU A 55 -46.80 15.32 -5.31
C LEU A 55 -47.10 16.23 -6.51
N TYR A 56 -47.20 17.54 -6.29
CA TYR A 56 -47.40 18.52 -7.35
C TYR A 56 -46.28 18.48 -8.40
N HIS A 57 -45.02 18.46 -7.95
CA HIS A 57 -43.86 18.41 -8.84
C HIS A 57 -43.67 17.04 -9.49
N ALA A 58 -43.90 15.94 -8.74
CA ALA A 58 -43.78 14.59 -9.28
C ALA A 58 -44.81 14.33 -10.38
N SER A 59 -46.08 14.70 -10.18
CA SER A 59 -47.16 14.49 -11.16
C SER A 59 -46.98 15.25 -12.48
N ARG A 60 -46.07 16.24 -12.52
CA ARG A 60 -45.80 17.09 -13.69
C ARG A 60 -44.41 16.89 -14.27
N ASN A 61 -43.68 15.86 -13.84
CA ASN A 61 -42.32 15.57 -14.32
C ASN A 61 -41.31 16.71 -14.09
N HIS A 62 -41.58 17.61 -13.14
CA HIS A 62 -40.68 18.73 -12.86
C HIS A 62 -39.30 18.23 -12.38
N PHE A 63 -39.27 17.17 -11.57
CA PHE A 63 -38.02 16.57 -11.10
C PHE A 63 -37.19 15.98 -12.25
N SER A 64 -37.80 15.17 -13.13
CA SER A 64 -37.08 14.61 -14.28
C SER A 64 -36.57 15.68 -15.24
N ASN A 65 -37.34 16.74 -15.48
CA ASN A 65 -36.95 17.83 -16.36
C ASN A 65 -35.73 18.59 -15.82
N TRP A 66 -35.73 18.89 -14.52
CA TRP A 66 -34.62 19.61 -13.89
C TRP A 66 -33.32 18.79 -13.82
N ILE A 67 -33.45 17.46 -13.68
CA ILE A 67 -32.32 16.52 -13.75
C ILE A 67 -31.83 16.38 -15.20
N MET A 68 -32.74 16.34 -16.18
CA MET A 68 -32.40 16.31 -17.62
C MET A 68 -31.63 17.57 -18.05
N ALA A 69 -32.04 18.75 -17.56
CA ALA A 69 -31.36 20.02 -17.84
C ALA A 69 -29.89 20.05 -17.36
N ARG A 70 -29.51 19.13 -16.46
CA ARG A 70 -28.13 18.93 -15.96
C ARG A 70 -27.40 17.77 -16.65
N SER A 71 -27.94 17.31 -17.79
CA SER A 71 -27.40 16.21 -18.61
C SER A 71 -27.36 14.84 -17.93
N GLU A 72 -28.19 14.63 -16.89
CA GLU A 72 -28.30 13.35 -16.18
C GLU A 72 -29.36 12.45 -16.83
N VAL A 73 -29.10 12.07 -18.09
CA VAL A 73 -30.08 11.44 -18.98
C VAL A 73 -30.67 10.16 -18.41
N ASP A 74 -29.84 9.28 -17.86
CA ASP A 74 -30.28 7.98 -17.32
C ASP A 74 -31.20 8.15 -16.12
N VAL A 75 -30.82 9.03 -15.19
CA VAL A 75 -31.60 9.31 -13.98
C VAL A 75 -32.89 10.03 -14.35
N ALA A 76 -32.81 11.03 -15.22
CA ALA A 76 -33.97 11.77 -15.70
C ALA A 76 -34.99 10.85 -16.39
N SER A 77 -34.53 9.94 -17.25
CA SER A 77 -35.39 8.99 -17.97
C SER A 77 -36.08 8.02 -17.00
N ARG A 78 -35.35 7.51 -16.01
CA ARG A 78 -35.91 6.66 -14.96
C ARG A 78 -36.97 7.42 -14.15
N LEU A 79 -36.66 8.64 -13.70
CA LEU A 79 -37.62 9.47 -12.96
C LEU A 79 -38.86 9.82 -13.79
N HIS A 80 -38.69 10.07 -15.09
CA HIS A 80 -39.79 10.42 -15.99
C HIS A 80 -40.77 9.27 -16.21
N SER A 81 -40.28 8.02 -16.18
CA SER A 81 -41.12 6.83 -16.33
C SER A 81 -42.01 6.52 -15.11
N LEU A 82 -41.68 7.08 -13.95
CA LEU A 82 -42.36 6.79 -12.69
C LEU A 82 -43.55 7.73 -12.46
N ARG A 83 -44.67 7.16 -12.06
CA ARG A 83 -45.88 7.90 -11.67
C ARG A 83 -46.01 7.92 -10.16
N VAL A 84 -46.72 8.91 -9.65
CA VAL A 84 -47.05 9.01 -8.21
C VAL A 84 -47.76 7.75 -7.70
N THR A 85 -48.57 7.11 -8.56
CA THR A 85 -49.29 5.85 -8.27
C THR A 85 -48.40 4.63 -8.10
N ASP A 86 -47.13 4.71 -8.51
CA ASP A 86 -46.19 3.58 -8.42
C ASP A 86 -45.59 3.45 -7.01
N PHE A 87 -45.88 4.40 -6.11
CA PHE A 87 -45.40 4.42 -4.74
C PHE A 87 -46.54 4.16 -3.74
N ALA A 88 -46.24 3.38 -2.69
CA ALA A 88 -47.21 3.07 -1.64
C ALA A 88 -47.64 4.30 -0.82
N SER A 89 -46.81 5.35 -0.75
CA SER A 89 -47.10 6.60 -0.05
C SER A 89 -46.23 7.75 -0.56
N PRO A 90 -46.62 9.02 -0.31
CA PRO A 90 -45.77 10.18 -0.58
C PRO A 90 -44.40 10.09 0.10
N GLN A 91 -44.34 9.52 1.30
CA GLN A 91 -43.09 9.31 2.03
C GLN A 91 -42.18 8.28 1.35
N ALA A 92 -42.73 7.20 0.80
CA ALA A 92 -41.93 6.23 0.03
C ALA A 92 -41.33 6.87 -1.22
N MET A 93 -42.09 7.73 -1.91
CA MET A 93 -41.59 8.50 -3.05
C MET A 93 -40.50 9.50 -2.64
N ARG A 94 -40.66 10.17 -1.49
CA ARG A 94 -39.65 11.07 -0.93
C ARG A 94 -38.34 10.35 -0.68
N SER A 95 -38.37 9.23 0.03
CA SER A 95 -37.18 8.42 0.32
C SER A 95 -36.52 7.92 -0.97
N PHE A 96 -37.31 7.47 -1.95
CA PHE A 96 -36.81 7.04 -3.25
C PHE A 96 -36.11 8.17 -4.02
N LEU A 97 -36.71 9.36 -4.06
CA LEU A 97 -36.14 10.52 -4.73
C LEU A 97 -34.86 10.97 -4.03
N ALA A 98 -34.87 11.10 -2.70
CA ALA A 98 -33.69 11.44 -1.92
C ALA A 98 -32.55 10.45 -2.18
N ASP A 99 -32.80 9.14 -2.08
CA ASP A 99 -31.82 8.08 -2.36
C ASP A 99 -31.34 8.07 -3.83
N THR A 100 -32.21 8.41 -4.77
CA THR A 100 -31.82 8.52 -6.20
C THR A 100 -30.88 9.69 -6.43
N ILE A 101 -31.17 10.85 -5.84
CA ILE A 101 -30.31 12.04 -5.93
C ILE A 101 -29.01 11.83 -5.15
N HIS A 102 -29.08 11.24 -3.97
CA HIS A 102 -27.92 10.88 -3.15
C HIS A 102 -26.93 10.00 -3.95
N ARG A 103 -27.42 8.91 -4.54
CA ARG A 103 -26.61 8.03 -5.40
C ARG A 103 -26.07 8.73 -6.65
N LEU A 104 -26.82 9.68 -7.22
CA LEU A 104 -26.35 10.50 -8.32
C LEU A 104 -25.20 11.42 -7.89
N ARG A 105 -25.30 12.06 -6.71
CA ARG A 105 -24.24 12.89 -6.15
C ARG A 105 -22.97 12.09 -5.88
N ILE A 106 -23.09 10.90 -5.28
CA ILE A 106 -21.96 9.96 -5.10
C ILE A 106 -21.32 9.63 -6.45
N ARG A 107 -22.13 9.28 -7.46
CA ARG A 107 -21.63 8.94 -8.80
C ARG A 107 -20.87 10.10 -9.43
N ARG A 108 -21.36 11.34 -9.31
CA ARG A 108 -20.70 12.53 -9.85
C ARG A 108 -19.36 12.82 -9.17
N GLN A 109 -19.23 12.56 -7.88
CA GLN A 109 -18.00 12.84 -7.13
C GLN A 109 -16.97 11.72 -7.21
N LYS A 110 -17.37 10.53 -7.67
CA LYS A 110 -16.48 9.37 -7.75
C LYS A 110 -15.30 9.64 -8.70
N GLY A 111 -14.07 9.56 -8.18
CA GLY A 111 -12.85 9.76 -8.96
C GLY A 111 -12.51 11.22 -9.26
N ILE A 112 -13.17 12.18 -8.60
CA ILE A 112 -12.89 13.62 -8.71
C ILE A 112 -12.13 14.08 -7.46
N VAL A 113 -11.09 14.91 -7.66
CA VAL A 113 -10.43 15.65 -6.58
C VAL A 113 -11.18 16.98 -6.39
N ALA A 114 -12.08 17.04 -5.42
CA ALA A 114 -12.84 18.27 -5.15
C ALA A 114 -11.98 19.30 -4.40
N GLN A 115 -12.22 20.59 -4.65
CA GLN A 115 -11.64 21.65 -3.82
C GLN A 115 -12.46 21.77 -2.53
N PHE A 116 -11.81 21.83 -1.37
CA PHE A 116 -12.49 22.03 -0.09
C PHE A 116 -13.16 23.41 -0.07
N SER A 117 -14.44 23.41 0.29
CA SER A 117 -15.27 24.59 0.51
C SER A 117 -16.19 24.28 1.69
N GLN A 118 -16.21 25.14 2.72
CA GLN A 118 -17.07 24.94 3.89
C GLN A 118 -18.55 24.80 3.49
N LYS A 119 -18.99 25.54 2.45
CA LYS A 119 -20.36 25.52 1.94
C LYS A 119 -20.71 24.22 1.20
N ASP A 120 -19.75 23.68 0.45
CA ASP A 120 -20.04 22.62 -0.52
C ASP A 120 -19.53 21.25 -0.07
N PHE A 121 -18.61 21.19 0.89
CA PHE A 121 -18.06 19.95 1.42
C PHE A 121 -19.16 19.10 2.04
N ASP A 122 -19.22 17.86 1.58
CA ASP A 122 -20.10 16.82 2.09
C ASP A 122 -19.23 15.62 2.41
N GLY A 123 -18.95 15.42 3.69
CA GLY A 123 -18.11 14.35 4.17
C GLY A 123 -18.67 12.96 3.92
N GLU A 124 -19.96 12.82 3.57
CA GLU A 124 -20.57 11.52 3.23
C GLU A 124 -20.38 11.14 1.77
N ILE A 125 -20.16 12.12 0.90
CA ILE A 125 -20.16 11.94 -0.57
C ILE A 125 -18.77 12.17 -1.18
N MET A 126 -18.00 13.10 -0.64
CA MET A 126 -16.71 13.49 -1.20
C MET A 126 -15.58 12.63 -0.64
N ASP A 127 -15.19 11.60 -1.40
CA ASP A 127 -14.10 10.68 -1.02
C ASP A 127 -12.71 11.33 -1.08
N PHE A 128 -12.51 12.34 -1.92
CA PHE A 128 -11.19 12.97 -2.12
C PHE A 128 -11.29 14.49 -2.25
N VAL A 129 -10.71 15.22 -1.29
CA VAL A 129 -10.79 16.68 -1.21
C VAL A 129 -9.42 17.33 -1.04
N LYS A 130 -9.23 18.54 -1.59
CA LYS A 130 -7.99 19.32 -1.52
C LYS A 130 -8.19 20.64 -0.78
N ILE A 131 -7.36 20.91 0.21
CA ILE A 131 -7.15 22.22 0.85
C ILE A 131 -5.93 22.89 0.21
N GLY A 132 -6.02 24.19 -0.08
CA GLY A 132 -4.97 24.93 -0.78
C GLY A 132 -5.04 24.79 -2.31
N LYS A 133 -4.19 25.53 -3.01
CA LYS A 133 -4.14 25.62 -4.49
C LYS A 133 -2.91 24.95 -5.09
N GLY A 134 -1.92 24.59 -4.27
CA GLY A 134 -0.67 23.99 -4.68
C GLY A 134 -0.78 22.53 -5.14
N SER A 135 0.38 21.88 -5.27
CA SER A 135 0.46 20.47 -5.64
C SER A 135 -0.05 19.55 -4.52
N LEU A 136 -0.58 18.38 -4.89
CA LEU A 136 -0.98 17.31 -3.97
C LEU A 136 0.23 16.52 -3.41
N GLY A 137 1.44 16.74 -3.94
CA GLY A 137 2.57 15.84 -3.74
C GLY A 137 2.45 14.57 -4.59
N GLY A 138 3.37 13.63 -4.36
CA GLY A 138 3.43 12.35 -5.06
C GLY A 138 2.26 11.45 -4.70
N LYS A 139 2.28 10.89 -3.47
CA LYS A 139 1.35 9.85 -3.03
C LYS A 139 -0.12 10.18 -3.32
N ALA A 140 -0.53 11.40 -2.99
CA ALA A 140 -1.90 11.85 -3.20
C ALA A 140 -2.28 11.95 -4.68
N ARG A 141 -1.35 12.29 -5.56
CA ARG A 141 -1.57 12.27 -7.01
C ARG A 141 -1.73 10.85 -7.53
N GLY A 142 -0.91 9.90 -7.06
CA GLY A 142 -1.06 8.48 -7.36
C GLY A 142 -2.42 7.93 -6.93
N MET A 143 -2.87 8.30 -5.72
CA MET A 143 -4.21 7.95 -5.23
C MET A 143 -5.33 8.56 -6.08
N ALA A 144 -5.26 9.86 -6.36
CA ALA A 144 -6.26 10.56 -7.18
C ALA A 144 -6.35 9.98 -8.60
N PHE A 145 -5.20 9.66 -9.21
CA PHE A 145 -5.13 8.98 -10.50
C PHE A 145 -5.85 7.62 -10.43
N MET A 146 -5.51 6.79 -9.45
CA MET A 146 -6.11 5.47 -9.33
C MET A 146 -7.61 5.55 -9.03
N ALA A 147 -8.04 6.52 -8.21
CA ALA A 147 -9.46 6.76 -7.93
C ALA A 147 -10.26 7.00 -9.22
N ASN A 148 -9.70 7.79 -10.13
CA ASN A 148 -10.29 8.06 -11.44
C ASN A 148 -10.35 6.79 -12.31
N GLN A 149 -9.25 6.04 -12.37
CA GLN A 149 -9.17 4.79 -13.14
C GLN A 149 -10.17 3.74 -12.64
N LEU A 150 -10.29 3.59 -11.31
CA LEU A 150 -11.24 2.67 -10.68
C LEU A 150 -12.69 3.11 -10.90
N ALA A 151 -12.97 4.42 -10.90
CA ALA A 151 -14.30 4.94 -11.19
C ALA A 151 -14.75 4.63 -12.63
N ALA A 152 -13.82 4.66 -13.59
CA ALA A 152 -14.09 4.40 -15.00
C ALA A 152 -14.10 2.90 -15.38
N ALA A 153 -13.60 2.02 -14.52
CA ALA A 153 -13.39 0.61 -14.84
C ALA A 153 -14.68 -0.23 -14.75
N GLN A 154 -15.41 -0.33 -15.87
CA GLN A 154 -16.64 -1.12 -15.98
C GLN A 154 -16.47 -2.61 -15.64
N GLN A 155 -15.28 -3.18 -15.91
CA GLN A 155 -14.96 -4.59 -15.60
C GLN A 155 -15.08 -4.94 -14.10
N LEU A 156 -14.99 -3.95 -13.22
CA LEU A 156 -15.13 -4.13 -11.77
C LEU A 156 -16.57 -4.40 -11.34
N ALA A 157 -17.57 -4.14 -12.20
CA ALA A 157 -18.99 -4.36 -11.88
C ALA A 157 -19.29 -5.84 -11.55
N GLY A 158 -18.49 -6.78 -12.05
CA GLY A 158 -18.64 -8.21 -11.79
C GLY A 158 -17.98 -8.75 -10.51
N LEU A 159 -17.44 -7.89 -9.64
CA LEU A 159 -16.76 -8.28 -8.40
C LEU A 159 -17.70 -8.42 -7.18
N GLY A 160 -18.97 -8.06 -7.31
CA GLY A 160 -19.99 -8.16 -6.27
C GLY A 160 -20.01 -6.97 -5.29
N VAL A 161 -18.85 -6.44 -4.91
CA VAL A 161 -18.71 -5.27 -4.00
C VAL A 161 -17.80 -4.21 -4.65
N PRO A 162 -18.10 -2.91 -4.52
CA PRO A 162 -17.23 -1.87 -5.06
C PRO A 162 -15.89 -1.79 -4.30
N ILE A 163 -14.80 -1.60 -5.05
CA ILE A 163 -13.53 -1.14 -4.49
C ILE A 163 -13.72 0.29 -3.97
N ARG A 164 -13.40 0.51 -2.70
CA ARG A 164 -13.53 1.79 -2.02
C ARG A 164 -12.20 2.50 -1.90
N LEU A 165 -12.27 3.83 -1.80
CA LEU A 165 -11.19 4.64 -1.30
C LEU A 165 -11.57 5.14 0.09
N PRO A 166 -10.66 5.16 1.06
CA PRO A 166 -10.94 5.82 2.31
C PRO A 166 -11.11 7.32 2.08
N ARG A 167 -11.98 7.96 2.85
CA ARG A 167 -12.18 9.40 2.78
C ARG A 167 -10.85 10.11 3.01
N THR A 168 -10.46 10.95 2.06
CA THR A 168 -9.12 11.52 1.97
C THR A 168 -9.22 13.02 1.76
N MET A 169 -8.54 13.79 2.61
CA MET A 169 -8.28 15.20 2.43
C MET A 169 -6.78 15.41 2.25
N VAL A 170 -6.39 16.27 1.32
CA VAL A 170 -4.99 16.62 1.09
C VAL A 170 -4.78 18.11 1.35
N ILE A 171 -3.85 18.43 2.25
CA ILE A 171 -3.30 19.77 2.39
C ILE A 171 -2.22 19.92 1.33
N ALA A 172 -2.46 20.78 0.35
CA ALA A 172 -1.52 21.02 -0.73
C ALA A 172 -0.24 21.72 -0.25
N VAL A 173 0.80 21.66 -1.08
CA VAL A 173 2.16 22.16 -0.77
C VAL A 173 2.20 23.64 -0.36
N ASP A 174 1.27 24.47 -0.84
CA ASP A 174 1.18 25.88 -0.45
C ASP A 174 0.86 26.07 1.04
N GLY A 175 0.19 25.12 1.68
CA GLY A 175 0.01 25.11 3.14
C GLY A 175 1.32 24.97 3.90
N TYR A 176 2.23 24.11 3.42
CA TYR A 176 3.58 23.95 3.97
C TYR A 176 4.43 25.20 3.73
N GLU A 177 4.43 25.73 2.50
CA GLU A 177 5.22 26.92 2.15
C GLU A 177 4.80 28.13 2.99
N ALA A 178 3.50 28.36 3.16
CA ALA A 178 2.99 29.43 4.02
C ALA A 178 3.39 29.23 5.49
N PHE A 179 3.21 28.01 6.03
CA PHE A 179 3.57 27.70 7.41
C PHE A 179 5.07 27.92 7.69
N VAL A 180 5.94 27.44 6.80
CA VAL A 180 7.39 27.60 6.95
C VAL A 180 7.81 29.07 6.84
N ALA A 181 7.22 29.83 5.92
CA ALA A 181 7.52 31.23 5.71
C ALA A 181 7.08 32.10 6.90
N GLU A 182 5.84 31.96 7.37
CA GLU A 182 5.29 32.76 8.48
C GLU A 182 6.03 32.52 9.81
N ASN A 183 6.63 31.34 9.99
CA ASN A 183 7.33 30.95 11.22
C ASN A 183 8.87 30.96 11.10
N ASN A 184 9.43 31.39 9.95
CA ASN A 184 10.88 31.39 9.69
C ASN A 184 11.57 30.03 9.90
N LEU A 185 10.91 28.93 9.51
CA LEU A 185 11.39 27.54 9.71
C LEU A 185 12.29 27.03 8.58
N GLN A 186 13.19 27.86 8.06
CA GLN A 186 14.03 27.50 6.89
C GLN A 186 15.46 27.08 7.25
N THR A 187 15.92 27.35 8.46
CA THR A 187 17.31 27.14 8.86
C THR A 187 17.36 26.28 10.12
N PHE A 188 18.06 25.14 9.99
CA PHE A 188 18.34 24.21 11.08
C PHE A 188 19.85 23.94 11.11
N SER A 189 20.42 23.95 12.31
CA SER A 189 21.82 23.60 12.52
C SER A 189 22.02 22.09 12.37
N ASP A 190 23.24 21.69 12.00
CA ASP A 190 23.58 20.28 11.92
C ASP A 190 23.62 19.56 13.28
N ALA A 191 23.71 20.33 14.37
CA ALA A 191 23.68 19.84 15.74
C ALA A 191 22.26 19.67 16.32
N GLU A 192 21.22 20.20 15.68
CA GLU A 192 19.84 20.06 16.19
C GLU A 192 19.34 18.63 16.01
N SER A 193 18.81 18.07 17.09
CA SER A 193 18.14 16.76 17.13
C SER A 193 16.72 16.83 16.57
N ASP A 194 16.21 15.69 16.11
CA ASP A 194 14.84 15.59 15.57
C ASP A 194 13.78 16.02 16.61
N ALA A 195 14.04 15.80 17.91
CA ALA A 195 13.18 16.22 19.00
C ALA A 195 13.12 17.75 19.15
N GLU A 196 14.26 18.45 19.04
CA GLU A 196 14.31 19.92 19.08
C GLU A 196 13.59 20.54 17.87
N ILE A 197 13.77 19.94 16.69
CA ILE A 197 13.05 20.34 15.48
C ILE A 197 11.54 20.15 15.65
N ALA A 198 11.11 18.98 16.13
CA ALA A 198 9.69 18.72 16.39
C ALA A 198 9.08 19.74 17.36
N ALA A 199 9.78 20.06 18.46
CA ALA A 199 9.31 21.07 19.43
C ALA A 199 9.13 22.46 18.80
N ARG A 200 10.07 22.90 17.94
CA ARG A 200 9.95 24.17 17.20
C ARG A 200 8.72 24.19 16.29
N PHE A 201 8.48 23.12 15.54
CA PHE A 201 7.31 23.02 14.64
C PHE A 201 5.98 22.96 15.41
N LEU A 202 5.96 22.31 16.58
CA LEU A 202 4.77 22.27 17.43
C LEU A 202 4.41 23.65 17.98
N ALA A 203 5.41 24.42 18.41
CA ALA A 203 5.25 25.77 18.94
C ALA A 203 4.86 26.82 17.87
N ALA A 204 5.19 26.58 16.60
CA ALA A 204 4.87 27.46 15.49
C ALA A 204 3.36 27.57 15.22
N SER A 205 2.90 28.72 14.70
CA SER A 205 1.49 28.97 14.41
C SER A 205 1.12 28.56 12.99
N LEU A 206 -0.02 27.88 12.80
CA LEU A 206 -0.53 27.61 11.45
C LEU A 206 -1.11 28.89 10.83
N PRO A 207 -0.97 29.09 9.50
CA PRO A 207 -1.61 30.20 8.81
C PRO A 207 -3.12 30.23 9.08
N ALA A 208 -3.67 31.41 9.34
CA ALA A 208 -5.06 31.56 9.80
C ALA A 208 -6.08 30.92 8.85
N TRP A 209 -5.87 31.05 7.54
CA TRP A 209 -6.72 30.45 6.51
C TRP A 209 -6.70 28.92 6.56
N LEU A 210 -5.52 28.33 6.83
CA LEU A 210 -5.33 26.89 6.88
C LEU A 210 -5.94 26.33 8.16
N LEU A 211 -5.71 26.99 9.29
CA LEU A 211 -6.30 26.62 10.57
C LEU A 211 -7.83 26.56 10.51
N ALA A 212 -8.48 27.58 9.92
CA ALA A 212 -9.93 27.63 9.77
C ALA A 212 -10.46 26.43 8.96
N GLN A 213 -9.86 26.14 7.80
CA GLN A 213 -10.29 25.03 6.95
C GLN A 213 -10.04 23.65 7.59
N LEU A 214 -8.94 23.49 8.32
CA LEU A 214 -8.64 22.26 9.06
C LEU A 214 -9.64 22.02 10.20
N GLN A 215 -10.05 23.09 10.90
CA GLN A 215 -11.08 23.03 11.92
C GLN A 215 -12.44 22.63 11.32
N ASP A 216 -12.84 23.25 10.22
CA ASP A 216 -14.09 22.93 9.52
C ASP A 216 -14.12 21.48 9.03
N TYR A 217 -13.01 21.00 8.47
CA TYR A 217 -12.89 19.60 8.03
C TYR A 217 -13.02 18.63 9.21
N LEU A 218 -12.28 18.86 10.30
CA LEU A 218 -12.31 17.98 11.47
C LEU A 218 -13.69 17.95 12.15
N GLY A 219 -14.45 19.05 12.06
CA GLY A 219 -15.82 19.11 12.56
C GLY A 219 -16.77 18.11 11.88
N GLN A 220 -16.45 17.71 10.65
CA GLN A 220 -17.24 16.74 9.85
C GLN A 220 -16.56 15.37 9.74
N ALA A 221 -15.27 15.26 10.09
CA ALA A 221 -14.53 14.00 10.05
C ALA A 221 -14.82 13.16 11.30
N SER A 222 -15.41 11.99 11.09
CA SER A 222 -15.70 11.01 12.14
C SER A 222 -14.74 9.83 12.12
N GLY A 223 -14.38 9.33 13.30
CA GLY A 223 -13.57 8.11 13.46
C GLY A 223 -12.08 8.33 13.23
N PRO A 224 -11.28 7.25 13.32
CA PRO A 224 -9.82 7.36 13.34
C PRO A 224 -9.21 7.88 12.03
N LEU A 225 -8.12 8.64 12.15
CA LEU A 225 -7.46 9.34 11.05
C LEU A 225 -5.98 8.94 10.93
N SER A 226 -5.46 8.94 9.72
CA SER A 226 -4.05 8.82 9.37
C SER A 226 -3.57 10.12 8.74
N ILE A 227 -2.49 10.69 9.28
CA ILE A 227 -1.85 11.91 8.81
C ILE A 227 -0.49 11.51 8.26
N ARG A 228 -0.37 11.54 6.92
CA ARG A 228 0.76 10.99 6.17
C ARG A 228 1.42 12.08 5.34
N SER A 229 2.73 11.97 5.17
CA SER A 229 3.49 12.76 4.20
C SER A 229 3.10 12.43 2.75
N SER A 230 3.09 13.45 1.90
CA SER A 230 3.02 13.35 0.44
C SER A 230 4.02 14.32 -0.15
N SER A 231 5.29 13.92 -0.19
CA SER A 231 6.36 14.79 -0.68
C SER A 231 6.24 15.01 -2.19
N LEU A 232 6.70 16.16 -2.69
CA LEU A 232 6.69 16.43 -4.14
C LEU A 232 7.62 15.48 -4.92
N GLN A 233 8.68 15.00 -4.27
CA GLN A 233 9.69 14.12 -4.85
C GLN A 233 9.43 12.63 -4.57
N GLU A 234 8.44 12.31 -3.72
CA GLU A 234 8.16 10.95 -3.24
C GLU A 234 7.71 9.99 -4.35
N ASP A 235 7.03 10.52 -5.36
CA ASP A 235 6.62 9.78 -6.56
C ASP A 235 7.33 10.28 -7.83
N ALA A 236 8.42 11.04 -7.68
CA ALA A 236 9.35 11.14 -8.80
C ALA A 236 9.82 9.70 -9.04
N GLN A 237 9.59 9.20 -10.26
CA GLN A 237 9.75 7.81 -10.73
C GLN A 237 11.16 7.20 -10.50
N PHE A 238 12.03 7.92 -9.77
CA PHE A 238 13.48 7.88 -9.83
C PHE A 238 14.16 8.01 -8.47
N LYS A 239 13.45 8.05 -7.32
CA LYS A 239 14.10 8.22 -5.99
C LYS A 239 13.43 7.40 -4.88
N PRO A 240 14.17 6.56 -4.12
CA PRO A 240 13.64 5.84 -2.96
C PRO A 240 13.46 6.79 -1.77
N TYR A 241 12.39 7.59 -1.79
CA TYR A 241 11.94 8.38 -0.63
C TYR A 241 11.03 7.56 0.32
N ALA A 242 10.73 6.31 -0.03
CA ALA A 242 9.85 5.44 0.75
C ALA A 242 10.40 5.21 2.17
N GLY A 243 9.55 5.41 3.18
CA GLY A 243 9.87 5.18 4.60
C GLY A 243 10.68 6.30 5.27
N LEU A 244 11.02 7.39 4.57
CA LEU A 244 11.79 8.51 5.15
C LEU A 244 10.96 9.46 6.03
N TYR A 245 9.64 9.44 5.90
CA TYR A 245 8.74 10.40 6.52
C TYR A 245 7.72 9.73 7.45
N SER A 246 7.36 10.43 8.52
CA SER A 246 6.48 9.92 9.57
C SER A 246 5.01 9.86 9.12
N THR A 247 4.30 8.83 9.61
CA THR A 247 2.84 8.73 9.57
C THR A 247 2.32 8.72 11.00
N TYR A 248 1.31 9.54 11.28
CA TYR A 248 0.67 9.62 12.59
C TYR A 248 -0.78 9.13 12.49
N MET A 249 -1.14 8.17 13.34
CA MET A 249 -2.51 7.66 13.43
C MET A 249 -3.19 8.21 14.68
N LEU A 250 -4.40 8.74 14.54
CA LEU A 250 -5.16 9.37 15.63
C LEU A 250 -6.48 8.63 15.82
N PRO A 251 -6.88 8.31 17.07
CA PRO A 251 -8.21 7.76 17.36
C PRO A 251 -9.35 8.72 17.00
N ASN A 252 -9.12 10.04 17.11
CA ASN A 252 -10.09 11.11 16.81
C ASN A 252 -11.47 10.86 17.47
N ASN A 253 -11.46 10.44 18.74
CA ASN A 253 -12.66 10.07 19.48
C ASN A 253 -12.77 10.72 20.87
N HIS A 254 -11.89 11.68 21.20
CA HIS A 254 -12.01 12.44 22.44
C HIS A 254 -13.34 13.23 22.46
N PRO A 255 -14.08 13.28 23.58
CA PRO A 255 -15.37 13.95 23.67
C PRO A 255 -15.25 15.47 23.45
N ASP A 256 -14.17 16.08 23.92
CA ASP A 256 -13.86 17.48 23.66
C ASP A 256 -13.23 17.66 22.26
N PHE A 257 -13.92 18.42 21.40
CA PHE A 257 -13.46 18.79 20.07
C PHE A 257 -12.14 19.56 20.08
N ALA A 258 -11.90 20.42 21.08
CA ALA A 258 -10.67 21.20 21.17
C ALA A 258 -9.44 20.29 21.33
N VAL A 259 -9.57 19.20 22.09
CA VAL A 259 -8.51 18.20 22.24
C VAL A 259 -8.26 17.46 20.93
N ARG A 260 -9.33 17.01 20.24
CA ARG A 260 -9.18 16.37 18.91
C ARG A 260 -8.49 17.28 17.92
N LEU A 261 -8.88 18.56 17.90
CA LEU A 261 -8.28 19.57 17.05
C LEU A 261 -6.81 19.78 17.38
N ALA A 262 -6.44 19.93 18.65
CA ALA A 262 -5.05 20.08 19.07
C ALA A 262 -4.18 18.89 18.61
N GLN A 263 -4.65 17.66 18.81
CA GLN A 263 -3.96 16.44 18.37
C GLN A 263 -3.82 16.38 16.84
N PHE A 264 -4.88 16.73 16.11
CA PHE A 264 -4.88 16.77 14.65
C PHE A 264 -3.86 17.79 14.10
N LEU A 265 -3.89 19.02 14.61
CA LEU A 265 -2.97 20.08 14.19
C LEU A 265 -1.52 19.74 14.56
N ALA A 266 -1.29 19.12 15.73
CA ALA A 266 0.03 18.63 16.12
C ALA A 266 0.55 17.58 15.13
N ALA A 267 -0.26 16.60 14.74
CA ALA A 267 0.12 15.60 13.74
C ALA A 267 0.49 16.22 12.39
N VAL A 268 -0.28 17.22 11.91
CA VAL A 268 0.03 17.95 10.66
C VAL A 268 1.38 18.68 10.77
N LYS A 269 1.60 19.42 11.86
CA LYS A 269 2.87 20.12 12.12
C LYS A 269 4.06 19.17 12.19
N LEU A 270 3.88 17.97 12.76
CA LEU A 270 4.94 16.97 12.84
C LEU A 270 5.25 16.31 11.49
N VAL A 271 4.26 16.14 10.61
CA VAL A 271 4.54 15.75 9.22
C VAL A 271 5.36 16.83 8.52
N TYR A 272 5.04 18.12 8.72
CA TYR A 272 5.88 19.20 8.22
C TYR A 272 7.29 19.19 8.82
N ALA A 273 7.43 18.93 10.13
CA ALA A 273 8.72 18.84 10.80
C ALA A 273 9.61 17.74 10.21
N SER A 274 9.00 16.64 9.76
CA SER A 274 9.74 15.49 9.25
C SER A 274 10.62 15.79 8.03
N THR A 275 10.33 16.86 7.26
CA THR A 275 11.20 17.29 6.15
C THR A 275 12.59 17.74 6.61
N CYS A 276 12.70 18.12 7.88
CA CYS A 276 13.89 18.70 8.49
C CYS A 276 14.63 17.72 9.41
N PHE A 277 14.14 16.48 9.56
CA PHE A 277 14.80 15.46 10.38
C PHE A 277 16.12 14.98 9.77
N ALA A 278 16.95 14.35 10.61
CA ALA A 278 18.30 13.91 10.25
C ALA A 278 18.33 12.99 9.03
N GLY A 279 17.37 12.06 8.92
CA GLY A 279 17.24 11.12 7.80
C GLY A 279 17.04 11.83 6.45
N PRO A 280 15.94 12.57 6.27
CA PRO A 280 15.68 13.34 5.05
C PRO A 280 16.77 14.38 4.71
N ARG A 281 17.37 15.04 5.71
CA ARG A 281 18.52 15.93 5.50
C ARG A 281 19.74 15.20 4.95
N ALA A 282 20.10 14.07 5.55
CA ALA A 282 21.24 13.25 5.09
C ALA A 282 21.02 12.75 3.66
N TYR A 283 19.79 12.38 3.32
CA TYR A 283 19.41 11.95 1.98
C TYR A 283 19.51 13.10 0.95
N SER A 284 18.92 14.26 1.23
CA SER A 284 18.95 15.43 0.35
C SER A 284 20.38 15.90 0.01
N ARG A 285 21.30 15.88 0.99
CA ARG A 285 22.72 16.22 0.77
C ARG A 285 23.41 15.29 -0.22
N ARG A 286 23.10 13.99 -0.18
CA ARG A 286 23.70 12.99 -1.07
C ARG A 286 23.29 13.19 -2.53
N ILE A 287 22.05 13.64 -2.77
CA ILE A 287 21.48 13.72 -4.12
C ILE A 287 21.65 15.09 -4.78
N GLN A 288 21.67 16.19 -4.00
CA GLN A 288 21.61 17.55 -4.56
C GLN A 288 22.96 18.28 -4.59
N SER A 289 24.08 17.55 -4.73
CA SER A 289 25.42 18.14 -4.93
C SER A 289 25.77 19.27 -3.94
N GLY A 290 25.38 19.13 -2.66
CA GLY A 290 25.68 20.10 -1.61
C GLY A 290 24.72 21.28 -1.45
N ARG A 291 23.56 21.33 -2.13
CA ARG A 291 22.53 22.35 -1.88
C ARG A 291 21.51 21.89 -0.83
N SER A 292 21.27 22.72 0.20
CA SER A 292 20.26 22.48 1.25
C SER A 292 18.87 22.97 0.81
N SER A 293 18.27 22.35 -0.20
CA SER A 293 16.84 22.60 -0.46
C SER A 293 16.01 21.58 0.32
N THR A 294 15.25 22.04 1.32
CA THR A 294 14.30 21.19 2.06
C THR A 294 13.20 20.72 1.11
N ASP A 295 12.83 19.44 1.19
CA ASP A 295 11.72 18.92 0.38
C ASP A 295 10.42 19.66 0.68
N ARG A 296 9.53 19.74 -0.31
CA ARG A 296 8.22 20.38 -0.17
C ARG A 296 7.17 19.32 0.10
N MET A 297 6.31 19.59 1.09
CA MET A 297 5.44 18.57 1.67
C MET A 297 3.97 18.92 1.53
N ALA A 298 3.21 18.05 0.88
CA ALA A 298 1.76 17.98 1.08
C ALA A 298 1.46 16.99 2.21
N VAL A 299 0.28 17.10 2.81
CA VAL A 299 -0.16 16.21 3.90
C VAL A 299 -1.44 15.52 3.49
N ILE A 300 -1.46 14.20 3.56
CA ILE A 300 -2.66 13.38 3.38
C ILE A 300 -3.28 13.15 4.76
N VAL A 301 -4.54 13.50 4.91
CA VAL A 301 -5.39 13.16 6.05
C VAL A 301 -6.42 12.17 5.54
N GLN A 302 -6.37 10.93 6.03
CA GLN A 302 -7.16 9.84 5.51
C GLN A 302 -7.87 9.11 6.63
N GLN A 303 -9.15 8.78 6.47
CA GLN A 303 -9.86 7.94 7.42
C GLN A 303 -9.23 6.54 7.44
N LEU A 304 -8.94 6.01 8.64
CA LEU A 304 -8.40 4.67 8.77
C LEU A 304 -9.48 3.62 8.46
N VAL A 305 -9.06 2.57 7.76
CA VAL A 305 -9.90 1.42 7.44
C VAL A 305 -9.87 0.43 8.59
N GLY A 306 -11.05 -0.04 9.02
CA GLY A 306 -11.18 -1.09 10.01
C GLY A 306 -12.45 -0.99 10.84
N SER A 307 -12.51 -1.82 11.88
CA SER A 307 -13.62 -1.86 12.83
C SER A 307 -13.08 -1.84 14.26
N CYS A 308 -13.93 -1.48 15.22
CA CYS A 308 -13.59 -1.55 16.64
C CYS A 308 -13.76 -2.98 17.17
N TYR A 309 -12.75 -3.49 17.85
CA TYR A 309 -12.73 -4.76 18.57
C TYR A 309 -12.26 -4.48 20.00
N GLY A 310 -13.20 -4.43 20.94
CA GLY A 310 -12.93 -4.01 22.31
C GLY A 310 -12.36 -2.58 22.37
N ASP A 311 -11.14 -2.45 22.87
CA ASP A 311 -10.44 -1.16 23.03
C ASP A 311 -9.54 -0.81 21.83
N TYR A 312 -9.59 -1.62 20.77
CA TYR A 312 -8.70 -1.51 19.62
C TYR A 312 -9.46 -1.31 18.32
N PHE A 313 -8.84 -0.64 17.36
CA PHE A 313 -9.36 -0.44 16.01
C PHE A 313 -8.32 -0.90 14.99
N TYR A 314 -8.71 -1.78 14.07
CA TYR A 314 -7.84 -2.28 13.02
C TYR A 314 -8.63 -2.93 11.88
N PRO A 315 -8.08 -3.01 10.65
CA PRO A 315 -8.71 -3.74 9.55
C PRO A 315 -8.52 -5.24 9.71
N ALA A 316 -9.46 -6.03 9.18
CA ALA A 316 -9.36 -7.48 9.25
C ALA A 316 -8.07 -8.00 8.57
N LEU A 317 -7.68 -7.41 7.45
CA LEU A 317 -6.34 -7.61 6.90
C LEU A 317 -5.87 -6.37 6.14
N ALA A 318 -4.56 -6.22 6.01
CA ALA A 318 -3.92 -5.25 5.14
C ALA A 318 -2.78 -5.92 4.37
N GLY A 319 -2.41 -5.34 3.25
CA GLY A 319 -1.37 -5.91 2.42
C GLY A 319 -0.74 -4.96 1.42
N VAL A 320 0.37 -5.43 0.88
CA VAL A 320 1.08 -4.84 -0.25
C VAL A 320 1.05 -5.86 -1.38
N ALA A 321 0.71 -5.43 -2.59
CA ALA A 321 0.77 -6.28 -3.77
C ALA A 321 1.57 -5.61 -4.88
N GLN A 322 2.35 -6.40 -5.58
CA GLN A 322 3.22 -5.98 -6.66
C GLN A 322 2.79 -6.69 -7.94
N SER A 323 2.67 -5.95 -9.04
CA SER A 323 2.28 -6.51 -10.34
C SER A 323 3.42 -7.27 -11.01
N HIS A 324 4.59 -7.33 -10.41
CA HIS A 324 5.74 -8.07 -10.90
C HIS A 324 6.45 -8.76 -9.75
N ASN A 325 6.71 -10.06 -9.90
CA ASN A 325 7.35 -10.90 -8.90
C ASN A 325 8.78 -11.21 -9.35
N PHE A 326 9.78 -10.66 -8.66
CA PHE A 326 11.19 -10.95 -8.94
C PHE A 326 11.67 -12.30 -8.40
N TYR A 327 10.80 -13.03 -7.70
CA TYR A 327 11.05 -14.36 -7.13
C TYR A 327 9.86 -15.30 -7.42
N PRO A 328 9.53 -15.56 -8.70
CA PRO A 328 8.47 -16.48 -9.06
C PRO A 328 8.88 -17.93 -8.73
N VAL A 329 7.90 -18.76 -8.40
CA VAL A 329 8.07 -20.20 -8.18
C VAL A 329 7.09 -20.91 -9.10
N THR A 330 7.51 -21.96 -9.81
CA THR A 330 6.65 -22.70 -10.73
C THR A 330 5.30 -23.08 -10.08
N PRO A 331 4.16 -22.83 -10.73
CA PRO A 331 3.98 -22.41 -12.13
C PRO A 331 3.99 -20.89 -12.39
N MET A 332 4.26 -20.06 -11.38
CA MET A 332 4.17 -18.59 -11.47
C MET A 332 5.17 -18.03 -12.49
N GLN A 333 4.76 -16.99 -13.21
CA GLN A 333 5.59 -16.11 -14.02
C GLN A 333 5.85 -14.78 -13.28
N PRO A 334 6.89 -14.02 -13.65
CA PRO A 334 7.13 -12.70 -13.08
C PRO A 334 5.91 -11.78 -13.17
N GLU A 335 5.16 -11.83 -14.28
CA GLU A 335 3.98 -10.98 -14.54
C GLU A 335 2.74 -11.39 -13.73
N ASP A 336 2.75 -12.55 -13.06
CA ASP A 336 1.63 -12.99 -12.22
C ASP A 336 1.56 -12.25 -10.87
N GLY A 337 2.59 -11.46 -10.57
CA GLY A 337 2.64 -10.62 -9.38
C GLY A 337 2.76 -11.40 -8.07
N VAL A 338 2.82 -10.65 -6.97
CA VAL A 338 2.94 -11.19 -5.62
C VAL A 338 2.29 -10.27 -4.61
N ALA A 339 1.64 -10.84 -3.60
CA ALA A 339 1.00 -10.13 -2.52
C ALA A 339 1.53 -10.61 -1.17
N HIS A 340 1.70 -9.67 -0.25
CA HIS A 340 2.01 -9.90 1.15
C HIS A 340 0.84 -9.39 1.99
N ILE A 341 0.27 -10.25 2.83
CA ILE A 341 -0.87 -9.92 3.69
C ILE A 341 -0.60 -10.22 5.15
N ALA A 342 -1.19 -9.41 6.01
CA ALA A 342 -1.14 -9.54 7.46
C ALA A 342 -2.50 -9.16 8.07
N LEU A 343 -2.80 -9.71 9.24
CA LEU A 343 -3.86 -9.19 10.12
C LEU A 343 -3.46 -7.81 10.63
N GLY A 344 -4.43 -6.92 10.80
CA GLY A 344 -4.21 -5.60 11.37
C GLY A 344 -3.64 -4.61 10.35
N PHE A 345 -3.04 -3.53 10.85
CA PHE A 345 -2.49 -2.50 9.96
C PHE A 345 -1.28 -3.00 9.17
N GLY A 346 -1.17 -2.53 7.92
CA GLY A 346 -0.14 -2.95 6.97
C GLY A 346 1.32 -2.67 7.37
N ARG A 347 1.55 -2.05 8.54
CA ARG A 347 2.88 -1.86 9.13
C ARG A 347 3.66 -3.18 9.22
N THR A 348 3.01 -4.28 9.57
CA THR A 348 3.63 -5.62 9.60
C THR A 348 4.27 -5.98 8.25
N VAL A 349 3.57 -5.66 7.15
CA VAL A 349 4.07 -5.96 5.79
C VAL A 349 5.16 -4.97 5.38
N VAL A 350 4.95 -3.67 5.63
CA VAL A 350 5.88 -2.60 5.24
C VAL A 350 7.22 -2.70 5.99
N GLU A 351 7.21 -3.13 7.25
CA GLU A 351 8.43 -3.31 8.06
C GLU A 351 9.09 -4.69 7.84
N GLY A 352 8.55 -5.51 6.93
CA GLY A 352 9.13 -6.83 6.60
C GLY A 352 9.00 -7.85 7.73
N GLU A 353 8.03 -7.69 8.62
CA GLU A 353 7.70 -8.69 9.64
C GLU A 353 7.01 -9.92 9.01
N ARG A 354 6.74 -10.93 9.83
CA ARG A 354 6.10 -12.18 9.40
C ARG A 354 4.72 -11.90 8.83
N SER A 355 4.59 -12.07 7.52
CA SER A 355 3.37 -11.90 6.73
C SER A 355 3.23 -13.07 5.75
N LEU A 356 2.01 -13.35 5.30
CA LEU A 356 1.76 -14.41 4.32
C LEU A 356 2.02 -13.89 2.91
N ARG A 357 2.90 -14.56 2.15
CA ARG A 357 3.25 -14.20 0.77
C ARG A 357 2.58 -15.15 -0.21
N PHE A 358 1.74 -14.65 -1.13
CA PHE A 358 1.09 -15.48 -2.13
C PHE A 358 1.02 -14.80 -3.50
N CYS A 359 0.85 -15.59 -4.55
CA CYS A 359 0.57 -15.06 -5.88
C CYS A 359 -0.96 -14.94 -6.05
N PRO A 360 -1.52 -13.76 -6.35
CA PRO A 360 -2.96 -13.62 -6.53
C PRO A 360 -3.53 -14.47 -7.68
N ARG A 361 -2.72 -14.86 -8.67
CA ARG A 361 -3.15 -15.81 -9.72
C ARG A 361 -3.18 -17.27 -9.27
N TYR A 362 -2.37 -17.62 -8.27
CA TYR A 362 -2.24 -18.96 -7.70
C TYR A 362 -2.32 -18.92 -6.16
N PRO A 363 -3.46 -18.51 -5.57
CA PRO A 363 -3.55 -18.19 -4.15
C PRO A 363 -3.39 -19.40 -3.21
N GLU A 364 -3.60 -20.61 -3.71
CA GLU A 364 -3.44 -21.86 -2.95
C GLU A 364 -2.00 -22.40 -2.99
N VAL A 365 -1.15 -21.87 -3.87
CA VAL A 365 0.26 -22.29 -3.97
C VAL A 365 1.07 -21.53 -2.92
N LEU A 366 1.19 -22.13 -1.73
CA LEU A 366 1.88 -21.56 -0.57
C LEU A 366 3.09 -22.42 -0.15
N PRO A 367 4.25 -22.35 -0.84
CA PRO A 367 5.40 -23.22 -0.54
C PRO A 367 5.96 -23.09 0.88
N HIS A 368 5.72 -21.94 1.53
CA HIS A 368 6.14 -21.63 2.89
C HIS A 368 5.15 -22.13 3.96
N PHE A 369 4.00 -22.67 3.54
CA PHE A 369 2.96 -23.25 4.40
C PHE A 369 2.72 -24.73 3.98
N SER A 370 3.81 -25.43 3.60
CA SER A 370 3.74 -26.78 3.04
C SER A 370 3.62 -27.88 4.10
N THR A 371 4.24 -27.66 5.27
CA THR A 371 4.18 -28.55 6.43
C THR A 371 3.70 -27.81 7.67
N VAL A 372 3.29 -28.54 8.71
CA VAL A 372 2.87 -27.94 9.99
C VAL A 372 3.98 -27.10 10.59
N ASP A 373 5.21 -27.62 10.63
CA ASP A 373 6.38 -26.90 11.14
C ASP A 373 6.66 -25.60 10.38
N ASP A 374 6.50 -25.61 9.04
CA ASP A 374 6.67 -24.39 8.24
C ASP A 374 5.66 -23.32 8.65
N VAL A 375 4.39 -23.71 8.83
CA VAL A 375 3.34 -22.79 9.28
C VAL A 375 3.66 -22.24 10.67
N LEU A 376 4.08 -23.08 11.62
CA LEU A 376 4.44 -22.64 12.98
C LEU A 376 5.65 -21.68 13.01
N ALA A 377 6.59 -21.88 12.09
CA ALA A 377 7.79 -21.06 11.96
C ALA A 377 7.49 -19.69 11.32
N ASN A 378 6.63 -19.65 10.30
CA ASN A 378 6.46 -18.49 9.42
C ASN A 378 5.18 -17.69 9.67
N ALA A 379 4.16 -18.28 10.31
CA ALA A 379 2.91 -17.56 10.57
C ALA A 379 3.12 -16.31 11.42
N GLN A 380 2.31 -15.29 11.14
CA GLN A 380 2.27 -14.04 11.86
C GLN A 380 1.92 -14.30 13.34
N ARG A 381 2.71 -13.71 14.24
CA ARG A 381 2.53 -13.82 15.70
C ARG A 381 2.04 -12.53 16.35
N PHE A 382 2.43 -11.40 15.77
CA PHE A 382 2.09 -10.07 16.25
C PHE A 382 1.39 -9.29 15.15
N PHE A 383 0.52 -8.35 15.53
CA PHE A 383 -0.15 -7.44 14.62
C PHE A 383 -0.28 -6.05 15.25
N TYR A 384 -0.41 -5.04 14.40
CA TYR A 384 -0.58 -3.67 14.84
C TYR A 384 -2.04 -3.24 14.83
N ALA A 385 -2.49 -2.66 15.93
CA ALA A 385 -3.81 -2.06 16.09
C ALA A 385 -3.73 -0.67 16.71
N LEU A 386 -4.75 0.15 16.50
CA LEU A 386 -4.87 1.48 17.07
C LEU A 386 -5.61 1.37 18.41
N ARG A 387 -5.02 1.91 19.47
CA ARG A 387 -5.70 1.98 20.77
C ARG A 387 -6.76 3.09 20.73
N MET A 388 -8.00 2.76 21.10
CA MET A 388 -9.15 3.67 21.07
C MET A 388 -9.51 4.25 22.44
N LYS A 389 -9.09 3.63 23.55
CA LYS A 389 -9.34 4.12 24.91
C LYS A 389 -8.04 4.48 25.63
N ASP A 390 -8.15 5.39 26.60
CA ASP A 390 -7.04 5.86 27.43
C ASP A 390 -5.82 6.28 26.60
N TYR A 391 -6.10 6.87 25.44
CA TYR A 391 -5.06 7.33 24.54
C TYR A 391 -4.39 8.58 25.12
N PRO A 392 -3.03 8.66 25.14
CA PRO A 392 -2.33 9.82 25.70
C PRO A 392 -2.76 11.13 25.06
N LEU A 393 -2.86 12.20 25.88
CA LEU A 393 -3.22 13.53 25.38
C LEU A 393 -2.14 14.09 24.44
N GLU A 394 -0.86 13.82 24.75
CA GLU A 394 0.29 14.21 23.94
C GLU A 394 0.69 13.09 22.98
N LEU A 395 0.96 13.44 21.72
CA LEU A 395 1.47 12.50 20.74
C LEU A 395 2.89 12.08 21.13
N ALA A 396 3.11 10.78 21.32
CA ALA A 396 4.46 10.26 21.49
C ALA A 396 5.20 10.34 20.15
N PHE A 397 6.42 10.87 20.15
CA PHE A 397 7.20 11.15 18.94
C PHE A 397 7.99 9.96 18.39
N GLN A 398 7.84 8.78 18.98
CA GLN A 398 8.54 7.59 18.51
C GLN A 398 7.88 7.05 17.22
N PRO A 399 8.65 6.55 16.23
CA PRO A 399 8.10 5.96 15.03
C PRO A 399 7.03 4.88 15.31
N GLY A 400 5.79 5.22 14.98
CA GLY A 400 4.60 4.39 15.17
C GLY A 400 4.18 4.16 16.62
N SER A 401 4.49 5.12 17.48
CA SER A 401 4.05 5.29 18.86
C SER A 401 2.54 5.20 19.11
N ASN A 402 1.72 5.41 18.09
CA ASN A 402 0.27 5.42 18.22
C ASN A 402 -0.36 4.05 17.95
N LEU A 403 0.42 3.10 17.43
CA LEU A 403 0.02 1.72 17.22
C LEU A 403 0.52 0.87 18.37
N VAL A 404 -0.31 -0.08 18.79
CA VAL A 404 0.03 -1.12 19.76
C VAL A 404 0.30 -2.40 19.00
N SER A 405 1.45 -3.01 19.26
CA SER A 405 1.73 -4.39 18.83
C SER A 405 1.04 -5.34 19.79
N ARG A 406 0.20 -6.23 19.26
CA ARG A 406 -0.57 -7.23 20.01
C ARG A 406 -0.23 -8.62 19.52
N GLU A 407 -0.27 -9.60 20.41
CA GLU A 407 -0.19 -11.01 20.03
C GLU A 407 -1.53 -11.52 19.48
N ILE A 408 -1.48 -12.47 18.55
CA ILE A 408 -2.70 -13.12 18.03
C ILE A 408 -3.54 -13.77 19.14
N SER A 409 -2.88 -14.30 20.17
CA SER A 409 -3.52 -14.91 21.34
C SER A 409 -4.41 -13.93 22.13
N GLU A 410 -4.01 -12.65 22.22
CA GLU A 410 -4.75 -11.59 22.91
C GLU A 410 -6.03 -11.18 22.19
N ALA A 411 -6.16 -11.56 20.91
CA ALA A 411 -7.29 -11.22 20.05
C ALA A 411 -8.02 -12.48 19.54
N ALA A 412 -7.81 -13.64 20.17
CA ALA A 412 -8.33 -14.93 19.69
C ALA A 412 -9.87 -14.97 19.52
N ASP A 413 -10.60 -14.18 20.33
CA ASP A 413 -12.05 -14.07 20.29
C ASP A 413 -12.57 -12.94 19.39
N GLU A 414 -11.66 -12.13 18.82
CA GLU A 414 -12.00 -11.05 17.90
C GLU A 414 -12.29 -11.63 16.51
N LEU A 415 -13.38 -11.18 15.87
CA LEU A 415 -13.89 -11.74 14.62
C LEU A 415 -12.81 -11.93 13.53
N PRO A 416 -11.94 -10.95 13.22
CA PRO A 416 -10.90 -11.14 12.20
C PRO A 416 -9.98 -12.31 12.51
N VAL A 417 -9.59 -12.51 13.77
CA VAL A 417 -8.72 -13.61 14.17
C VAL A 417 -9.46 -14.94 14.00
N GLN A 418 -10.73 -15.01 14.43
CA GLN A 418 -11.55 -16.22 14.26
C GLN A 418 -11.76 -16.62 12.79
N LEU A 419 -11.87 -15.64 11.89
CA LEU A 419 -12.07 -15.88 10.46
C LEU A 419 -10.76 -16.17 9.70
N LEU A 420 -9.65 -15.55 10.09
CA LEU A 420 -8.39 -15.63 9.36
C LEU A 420 -7.40 -16.66 9.92
N SER A 421 -7.68 -17.22 11.11
CA SER A 421 -6.88 -18.28 11.70
C SER A 421 -7.39 -19.69 11.41
N SER A 422 -6.43 -20.62 11.30
CA SER A 422 -6.64 -22.04 11.55
C SER A 422 -6.29 -22.36 13.01
N SER A 423 -6.68 -23.53 13.48
CA SER A 423 -6.37 -24.01 14.83
C SER A 423 -5.30 -25.10 14.79
N TYR A 424 -4.22 -24.90 15.54
CA TYR A 424 -3.18 -25.91 15.75
C TYR A 424 -3.48 -26.75 17.00
N ILE A 425 -3.49 -28.06 16.83
CA ILE A 425 -3.72 -29.06 17.87
C ILE A 425 -2.37 -29.73 18.13
N ALA A 426 -1.78 -29.42 19.28
CA ALA A 426 -0.44 -29.85 19.63
C ALA A 426 -0.34 -31.37 19.81
N GLU A 427 -1.39 -31.99 20.35
CA GLU A 427 -1.46 -33.43 20.62
C GLU A 427 -1.44 -34.27 19.33
N GLU A 428 -1.97 -33.71 18.25
CA GLU A 428 -2.04 -34.36 16.93
C GLU A 428 -0.95 -33.86 15.97
N HIS A 429 -0.17 -32.85 16.35
CA HIS A 429 0.70 -32.08 15.47
C HIS A 429 0.02 -31.72 14.15
N ARG A 430 -1.20 -31.15 14.25
CA ARG A 430 -2.09 -30.94 13.10
C ARG A 430 -2.71 -29.55 13.11
N ILE A 431 -2.84 -28.97 11.92
CA ILE A 431 -3.57 -27.73 11.70
C ILE A 431 -4.93 -28.06 11.08
N ARG A 432 -6.00 -27.47 11.63
CA ARG A 432 -7.36 -27.57 11.11
C ARG A 432 -7.84 -26.17 10.75
N ASP A 433 -8.37 -26.00 9.54
CA ASP A 433 -8.91 -24.72 9.05
C ASP A 433 -10.21 -24.27 9.75
N SER A 434 -10.59 -24.97 10.83
CA SER A 434 -11.64 -24.57 11.76
C SER A 434 -11.11 -23.60 12.80
N GLY A 435 -11.93 -22.61 13.16
CA GLY A 435 -11.64 -21.68 14.25
C GLY A 435 -11.96 -22.24 15.65
N GLN A 436 -12.24 -23.54 15.80
CA GLN A 436 -12.60 -24.15 17.09
C GLN A 436 -11.47 -25.01 17.66
N GLY A 437 -11.27 -24.90 18.99
CA GLY A 437 -10.18 -25.59 19.71
C GLY A 437 -8.80 -25.07 19.33
N GLY A 438 -7.77 -25.61 19.99
CA GLY A 438 -6.35 -25.38 19.66
C GLY A 438 -5.85 -23.93 19.75
N VAL A 439 -4.57 -23.75 19.44
CA VAL A 439 -3.91 -22.43 19.36
C VAL A 439 -4.22 -21.78 18.01
N LYS A 440 -4.56 -20.49 17.99
CA LYS A 440 -4.86 -19.76 16.76
C LYS A 440 -3.59 -19.43 15.99
N ILE A 441 -3.59 -19.75 14.70
CA ILE A 441 -2.47 -19.49 13.79
C ILE A 441 -3.00 -18.90 12.50
N LEU A 442 -2.45 -17.76 12.08
CA LEU A 442 -2.88 -17.08 10.87
C LEU A 442 -2.43 -17.83 9.61
N THR A 443 -3.39 -18.48 8.96
CA THR A 443 -3.22 -19.19 7.69
C THR A 443 -3.97 -18.53 6.55
N PHE A 444 -4.95 -17.67 6.85
CA PHE A 444 -5.84 -17.04 5.88
C PHE A 444 -6.60 -18.06 5.01
N ALA A 445 -6.72 -19.32 5.45
CA ALA A 445 -7.30 -20.41 4.66
C ALA A 445 -8.73 -20.09 4.19
N ARG A 446 -9.54 -19.43 5.02
CA ARG A 446 -10.90 -19.02 4.64
C ARG A 446 -10.96 -18.03 3.48
N ILE A 447 -9.93 -17.19 3.33
CA ILE A 447 -9.84 -16.22 2.24
C ILE A 447 -9.22 -16.85 1.00
N LEU A 448 -8.09 -17.56 1.15
CA LEU A 448 -7.31 -18.03 0.01
C LEU A 448 -7.81 -19.36 -0.59
N LYS A 449 -8.30 -20.27 0.25
CA LYS A 449 -8.75 -21.61 -0.15
C LYS A 449 -10.27 -21.71 -0.24
N TYR A 450 -10.98 -21.16 0.73
CA TYR A 450 -12.46 -21.24 0.78
C TYR A 450 -13.17 -20.02 0.17
N GLN A 451 -12.42 -19.02 -0.31
CA GLN A 451 -12.93 -17.84 -1.02
C GLN A 451 -14.07 -17.11 -0.30
N LEU A 452 -14.02 -17.04 1.04
CA LEU A 452 -14.98 -16.28 1.87
C LEU A 452 -15.12 -14.84 1.37
N PHE A 453 -14.00 -14.26 0.94
CA PHE A 453 -13.92 -13.02 0.20
C PHE A 453 -12.91 -13.23 -0.93
N PRO A 454 -13.22 -12.87 -2.20
CA PRO A 454 -12.37 -13.20 -3.35
C PRO A 454 -11.18 -12.24 -3.48
N LEU A 455 -10.39 -12.10 -2.41
CA LEU A 455 -9.27 -11.17 -2.26
C LEU A 455 -8.32 -11.21 -3.47
N ALA A 456 -7.92 -12.41 -3.88
CA ALA A 456 -6.98 -12.63 -4.96
C ALA A 456 -7.48 -12.01 -6.29
N ARG A 457 -8.79 -12.06 -6.56
CA ARG A 457 -9.42 -11.46 -7.74
C ARG A 457 -9.39 -9.94 -7.66
N TYR A 458 -9.72 -9.36 -6.51
CA TYR A 458 -9.65 -7.90 -6.31
C TYR A 458 -8.22 -7.38 -6.52
N ILE A 459 -7.22 -8.04 -5.93
CA ILE A 459 -5.81 -7.65 -6.08
C ILE A 459 -5.41 -7.69 -7.57
N ASN A 460 -5.72 -8.77 -8.29
CA ASN A 460 -5.39 -8.89 -9.71
C ASN A 460 -5.99 -7.77 -10.56
N GLU A 461 -7.29 -7.47 -10.39
CA GLU A 461 -7.95 -6.40 -11.15
C GLU A 461 -7.35 -5.03 -10.85
N VAL A 462 -7.08 -4.73 -9.58
CA VAL A 462 -6.50 -3.44 -9.16
C VAL A 462 -5.05 -3.31 -9.68
N LEU A 463 -4.25 -4.38 -9.61
CA LEU A 463 -2.89 -4.39 -10.17
C LEU A 463 -2.91 -4.18 -11.69
N GLU A 464 -3.81 -4.83 -12.41
CA GLU A 464 -3.89 -4.70 -13.87
C GLU A 464 -4.35 -3.29 -14.30
N ILE A 465 -5.34 -2.71 -13.61
CA ILE A 465 -5.76 -1.33 -13.83
C ILE A 465 -4.60 -0.36 -13.54
N GLY A 466 -3.88 -0.56 -12.44
CA GLY A 466 -2.74 0.26 -12.05
C GLY A 466 -1.60 0.17 -13.06
N ARG A 467 -1.24 -1.05 -13.48
CA ARG A 467 -0.19 -1.34 -14.47
C ARG A 467 -0.51 -0.72 -15.83
N ARG A 468 -1.75 -0.89 -16.32
CA ARG A 468 -2.20 -0.29 -17.58
C ARG A 468 -2.23 1.23 -17.51
N GLY A 469 -2.70 1.78 -16.39
CA GLY A 469 -2.79 3.22 -16.17
C GLY A 469 -1.41 3.89 -16.10
N MET A 470 -0.47 3.29 -15.37
CA MET A 470 0.89 3.84 -15.18
C MET A 470 1.86 3.48 -16.30
N GLY A 471 1.54 2.51 -17.16
CA GLY A 471 2.42 2.05 -18.24
C GLY A 471 3.69 1.33 -17.76
N CYS A 472 3.74 0.92 -16.49
CA CYS A 472 4.86 0.21 -15.88
C CYS A 472 4.36 -0.72 -14.77
N PRO A 473 5.18 -1.67 -14.29
CA PRO A 473 4.86 -2.44 -13.09
C PRO A 473 4.56 -1.53 -11.88
N VAL A 474 3.58 -1.93 -11.07
CA VAL A 474 3.07 -1.13 -9.95
C VAL A 474 3.00 -1.95 -8.66
N GLU A 475 3.12 -1.23 -7.55
CA GLU A 475 2.86 -1.71 -6.21
C GLU A 475 1.62 -0.98 -5.67
N ILE A 476 0.73 -1.72 -5.01
CA ILE A 476 -0.45 -1.18 -4.33
C ILE A 476 -0.42 -1.53 -2.85
N GLU A 477 -0.85 -0.59 -2.00
CA GLU A 477 -1.23 -0.85 -0.61
C GLU A 477 -2.76 -0.96 -0.54
N PHE A 478 -3.27 -1.94 0.19
CA PHE A 478 -4.71 -2.16 0.36
C PHE A 478 -5.05 -2.61 1.79
N ALA A 479 -6.33 -2.48 2.15
CA ALA A 479 -6.91 -3.05 3.35
C ALA A 479 -8.26 -3.69 3.05
N VAL A 480 -8.65 -4.66 3.86
CA VAL A 480 -9.98 -5.27 3.82
C VAL A 480 -10.61 -5.20 5.19
N ASN A 481 -11.86 -4.74 5.22
CA ASN A 481 -12.71 -4.84 6.40
C ASN A 481 -13.72 -5.96 6.14
N LEU A 482 -13.69 -7.00 6.97
CA LEU A 482 -14.63 -8.11 6.84
C LEU A 482 -15.96 -7.73 7.48
N ASP A 483 -17.06 -7.98 6.77
CA ASP A 483 -18.39 -7.79 7.32
C ASP A 483 -18.72 -8.98 8.26
N PRO A 484 -19.10 -8.71 9.53
CA PRO A 484 -19.44 -9.75 10.50
C PRO A 484 -20.67 -10.59 10.17
N ALA A 485 -21.65 -9.99 9.49
CA ALA A 485 -22.96 -10.59 9.22
C ALA A 485 -22.99 -11.30 7.86
N ASP A 486 -22.34 -10.72 6.85
CA ASP A 486 -22.21 -11.32 5.53
C ASP A 486 -20.80 -11.05 4.98
N PRO A 487 -19.84 -11.97 5.17
CA PRO A 487 -18.50 -11.83 4.62
C PRO A 487 -18.45 -11.61 3.10
N GLY A 488 -19.50 -11.94 2.34
CA GLY A 488 -19.63 -11.61 0.92
C GLY A 488 -19.81 -10.12 0.64
N GLN A 489 -20.20 -9.32 1.63
CA GLN A 489 -20.29 -7.85 1.61
C GLN A 489 -19.03 -7.16 2.14
N SER A 490 -17.96 -7.91 2.43
CA SER A 490 -16.70 -7.35 2.90
C SER A 490 -16.14 -6.31 1.93
N GLU A 491 -15.46 -5.32 2.48
CA GLU A 491 -15.07 -4.12 1.75
C GLU A 491 -13.57 -4.13 1.44
N PHE A 492 -13.21 -3.98 0.16
CA PHE A 492 -11.82 -3.79 -0.27
C PHE A 492 -11.51 -2.30 -0.42
N TYR A 493 -10.51 -1.84 0.31
CA TYR A 493 -10.01 -0.47 0.27
C TYR A 493 -8.66 -0.40 -0.43
N PHE A 494 -8.60 0.39 -1.49
CA PHE A 494 -7.34 0.81 -2.09
C PHE A 494 -6.75 1.97 -1.27
N LEU A 495 -5.50 1.86 -0.84
CA LEU A 495 -4.84 2.85 0.03
C LEU A 495 -3.77 3.66 -0.71
N GLN A 496 -2.95 3.01 -1.54
CA GLN A 496 -1.87 3.68 -2.25
C GLN A 496 -1.47 2.92 -3.52
N LEU A 497 -1.00 3.66 -4.52
CA LEU A 497 -0.36 3.16 -5.74
C LEU A 497 1.04 3.77 -5.85
N ARG A 498 2.02 2.95 -6.20
CA ARG A 498 3.38 3.38 -6.53
C ARG A 498 3.84 2.69 -7.81
N PRO A 499 4.55 3.37 -8.72
CA PRO A 499 5.29 2.66 -9.74
C PRO A 499 6.37 1.82 -9.05
N MET A 500 6.50 0.54 -9.41
CA MET A 500 7.67 -0.23 -9.01
C MET A 500 8.85 0.36 -9.76
N ALA A 501 9.91 0.73 -9.03
CA ALA A 501 11.14 1.29 -9.58
C ALA A 501 11.72 0.29 -10.59
N THR A 502 11.33 0.47 -11.84
CA THR A 502 11.73 -0.34 -12.97
C THR A 502 12.13 0.56 -14.15
N GLY A 503 12.48 1.82 -13.84
CA GLY A 503 12.98 2.80 -14.80
C GLY A 503 13.48 4.08 -14.15
N ALA A 504 14.79 4.34 -14.35
CA ALA A 504 15.53 5.61 -14.33
C ALA A 504 15.77 6.40 -13.02
N GLY A 505 16.13 5.71 -11.92
CA GLY A 505 16.69 6.36 -10.72
C GLY A 505 18.05 5.83 -10.29
N ASP A 506 18.27 4.53 -10.48
CA ASP A 506 19.55 3.87 -10.22
C ASP A 506 19.72 2.72 -11.23
N SER A 507 19.97 3.11 -12.48
CA SER A 507 20.07 2.26 -13.67
C SER A 507 18.86 1.34 -13.92
N GLU A 508 18.21 1.51 -15.07
CA GLU A 508 17.72 0.31 -15.77
C GLU A 508 18.91 -0.64 -15.78
N VAL A 509 18.83 -1.78 -15.07
CA VAL A 509 19.94 -2.73 -14.97
C VAL A 509 20.06 -3.39 -16.34
N ARG A 510 20.58 -2.62 -17.30
CA ARG A 510 20.91 -3.08 -18.62
C ARG A 510 22.23 -3.80 -18.47
N ILE A 511 22.14 -5.10 -18.64
CA ILE A 511 23.28 -5.97 -18.81
C ILE A 511 23.57 -5.95 -20.30
N ASN A 512 24.65 -5.28 -20.71
CA ASN A 512 25.09 -5.25 -22.10
C ASN A 512 26.12 -6.36 -22.39
N ASP A 513 26.39 -6.60 -23.67
CA ASP A 513 27.29 -7.69 -24.09
C ASP A 513 28.73 -7.49 -23.59
N GLU A 514 29.20 -6.25 -23.51
CA GLU A 514 30.52 -5.92 -22.95
C GLU A 514 30.61 -6.28 -21.46
N GLU A 515 29.54 -6.03 -20.69
CA GLU A 515 29.44 -6.40 -19.30
C GLU A 515 29.41 -7.91 -19.12
N MET A 516 28.65 -8.62 -19.96
CA MET A 516 28.67 -10.08 -19.96
C MET A 516 30.06 -10.62 -20.28
N ALA A 517 30.79 -10.00 -21.22
CA ALA A 517 32.14 -10.42 -21.61
C ALA A 517 33.19 -10.19 -20.52
N ARG A 518 33.09 -9.09 -19.75
CA ARG A 518 34.04 -8.76 -18.67
C ARG A 518 33.69 -9.37 -17.30
N ALA A 519 32.47 -9.88 -17.13
CA ALA A 519 31.98 -10.43 -15.87
C ALA A 519 32.75 -11.67 -15.43
N PHE A 520 32.95 -11.83 -14.12
CA PHE A 520 33.46 -13.07 -13.55
C PHE A 520 32.33 -14.08 -13.29
N CYS A 521 31.08 -13.62 -13.23
CA CYS A 521 29.90 -14.48 -13.14
C CYS A 521 28.84 -13.99 -14.14
N VAL A 522 28.30 -14.89 -14.96
CA VAL A 522 27.16 -14.64 -15.85
C VAL A 522 26.13 -15.74 -15.63
N SER A 523 24.87 -15.35 -15.51
CA SER A 523 23.76 -16.28 -15.35
C SER A 523 22.54 -15.80 -16.14
N SER A 524 21.88 -16.76 -16.77
CA SER A 524 20.56 -16.64 -17.41
C SER A 524 19.39 -16.95 -16.46
N GLN A 525 19.68 -17.22 -15.18
CA GLN A 525 18.73 -17.54 -14.12
C GLN A 525 19.04 -16.75 -12.83
N GLY A 526 18.89 -15.43 -12.91
CA GLY A 526 18.99 -14.51 -11.78
C GLY A 526 17.62 -14.11 -11.24
N LEU A 527 17.42 -14.29 -9.93
CA LEU A 527 16.26 -13.82 -9.19
C LEU A 527 16.62 -12.60 -8.35
N GLY A 528 15.65 -11.71 -8.18
CA GLY A 528 15.85 -10.36 -7.65
C GLY A 528 16.00 -9.32 -8.75
N HIS A 529 16.23 -8.07 -8.37
CA HIS A 529 16.38 -6.97 -9.32
C HIS A 529 17.22 -5.86 -8.68
N GLY A 530 18.12 -5.25 -9.46
CA GLY A 530 18.89 -4.09 -9.03
C GLY A 530 20.40 -4.24 -9.17
N ARG A 531 21.12 -3.30 -8.56
CA ARG A 531 22.58 -3.22 -8.58
C ARG A 531 23.13 -3.15 -7.15
N ILE A 532 23.98 -4.10 -6.78
CA ILE A 532 24.68 -4.13 -5.49
C ILE A 532 26.16 -3.85 -5.71
N ALA A 533 26.72 -2.90 -4.97
CA ALA A 533 28.14 -2.52 -5.06
C ALA A 533 28.79 -2.37 -3.67
N THR A 534 28.29 -3.08 -2.66
CA THR A 534 28.72 -3.00 -1.26
C THR A 534 29.45 -4.26 -0.77
N ILE A 535 29.38 -5.36 -1.52
CA ILE A 535 29.94 -6.66 -1.10
C ILE A 535 31.40 -6.77 -1.53
N SER A 536 32.30 -7.04 -0.60
CA SER A 536 33.73 -7.33 -0.89
C SER A 536 34.18 -8.71 -0.44
N ASP A 537 33.39 -9.38 0.39
CA ASP A 537 33.66 -10.71 0.93
C ASP A 537 32.93 -11.76 0.09
N ILE A 538 33.65 -12.81 -0.33
CA ILE A 538 33.10 -13.95 -1.05
C ILE A 538 33.44 -15.20 -0.27
N VAL A 539 32.42 -15.99 0.05
CA VAL A 539 32.53 -17.31 0.67
C VAL A 539 32.08 -18.33 -0.36
N TYR A 540 32.94 -19.28 -0.70
CA TYR A 540 32.57 -20.31 -1.66
C TYR A 540 33.04 -21.71 -1.23
N VAL A 541 32.29 -22.71 -1.66
CA VAL A 541 32.67 -24.12 -1.53
C VAL A 541 33.70 -24.44 -2.62
N ASP A 542 34.87 -24.92 -2.22
CA ASP A 542 35.97 -25.26 -3.11
C ASP A 542 35.59 -26.45 -4.02
N PRO A 543 35.53 -26.27 -5.36
CA PRO A 543 35.14 -27.35 -6.28
C PRO A 543 36.05 -28.58 -6.26
N GLY A 544 37.32 -28.40 -5.87
CA GLY A 544 38.32 -29.46 -5.77
C GLY A 544 38.11 -30.33 -4.53
N GLU A 545 37.71 -29.71 -3.42
CA GLU A 545 37.48 -30.39 -2.13
C GLU A 545 36.02 -30.83 -1.96
N PHE A 546 35.12 -30.41 -2.85
CA PHE A 546 33.70 -30.73 -2.73
C PHE A 546 33.42 -32.24 -2.85
N ALA A 547 32.79 -32.80 -1.81
CA ALA A 547 32.24 -34.15 -1.81
C ALA A 547 30.81 -34.17 -1.27
N ALA A 548 29.87 -34.78 -2.01
CA ALA A 548 28.46 -34.88 -1.61
C ALA A 548 28.25 -35.56 -0.23
N ALA A 549 29.17 -36.47 0.15
CA ALA A 549 29.15 -37.11 1.46
C ALA A 549 29.45 -36.14 2.62
N CYS A 550 30.13 -35.02 2.36
CA CYS A 550 30.64 -34.07 3.36
C CYS A 550 29.81 -32.78 3.47
N THR A 551 28.58 -32.77 2.94
CA THR A 551 27.72 -31.58 2.88
C THR A 551 27.37 -31.01 4.26
N ARG A 552 27.35 -31.84 5.31
CA ARG A 552 27.12 -31.38 6.70
C ARG A 552 28.31 -30.64 7.28
N GLU A 553 29.51 -31.13 6.99
CA GLU A 553 30.78 -30.50 7.37
C GLU A 553 30.90 -29.15 6.68
N ILE A 554 30.58 -29.09 5.37
CA ILE A 554 30.49 -27.84 4.60
C ILE A 554 29.52 -26.86 5.28
N ALA A 555 28.31 -27.28 5.64
CA ALA A 555 27.33 -26.42 6.30
C ALA A 555 27.86 -25.85 7.64
N ARG A 556 28.59 -26.64 8.44
CA ARG A 556 29.22 -26.18 9.68
C ARG A 556 30.32 -25.14 9.44
N GLU A 557 31.12 -25.33 8.38
CA GLU A 557 32.15 -24.38 7.99
C GLU A 557 31.55 -23.04 7.55
N ILE A 558 30.47 -23.08 6.77
CA ILE A 558 29.71 -21.89 6.35
C ILE A 558 29.14 -21.18 7.59
N SER A 559 28.49 -21.90 8.49
CA SER A 559 27.95 -21.38 9.75
C SER A 559 29.01 -20.65 10.59
N ARG A 560 30.24 -21.19 10.64
CA ARG A 560 31.36 -20.58 11.34
C ARG A 560 31.80 -19.26 10.71
N LEU A 561 31.87 -19.20 9.38
CA LEU A 561 32.22 -17.97 8.65
C LEU A 561 31.12 -16.92 8.73
N ASN A 562 29.85 -17.34 8.63
CA ASN A 562 28.69 -16.47 8.76
C ASN A 562 28.68 -15.73 10.11
N ARG A 563 28.86 -16.45 11.23
CA ARG A 563 28.94 -15.82 12.57
C ARG A 563 30.06 -14.80 12.66
N GLN A 564 31.21 -15.06 12.03
CA GLN A 564 32.33 -14.14 12.03
C GLN A 564 32.00 -12.86 11.24
N LEU A 565 31.50 -13.00 10.01
CA LEU A 565 31.16 -11.86 9.14
C LEU A 565 30.00 -11.04 9.71
N GLN A 566 29.02 -11.70 10.33
CA GLN A 566 27.92 -11.05 11.03
C GLN A 566 28.41 -10.19 12.19
N ALA A 567 29.34 -10.70 13.01
CA ALA A 567 29.95 -9.94 14.10
C ALA A 567 30.78 -8.75 13.60
N GLU A 568 31.35 -8.84 12.39
CA GLU A 568 32.04 -7.75 11.71
C GLU A 568 31.08 -6.76 11.00
N GLY A 569 29.77 -7.01 11.01
CA GLY A 569 28.77 -6.19 10.30
C GLY A 569 28.90 -6.24 8.77
N ARG A 570 29.43 -7.35 8.23
CA ARG A 570 29.74 -7.52 6.80
C ARG A 570 28.78 -8.48 6.12
N THR A 571 28.23 -8.06 4.98
CA THR A 571 27.50 -8.93 4.07
C THR A 571 28.43 -9.55 3.02
N TYR A 572 28.16 -10.78 2.61
CA TYR A 572 29.02 -11.52 1.68
C TYR A 572 28.25 -12.22 0.56
N LEU A 573 28.94 -12.53 -0.54
CA LEU A 573 28.46 -13.41 -1.60
C LEU A 573 28.74 -14.86 -1.20
N LEU A 574 27.71 -15.71 -1.18
CA LEU A 574 27.86 -17.15 -0.95
C LEU A 574 27.73 -17.92 -2.25
N ALA A 575 28.68 -18.78 -2.60
CA ALA A 575 28.64 -19.61 -3.80
C ALA A 575 28.91 -21.09 -3.51
N GLY A 576 28.19 -22.01 -4.16
CA GLY A 576 28.46 -23.43 -3.99
C GLY A 576 27.50 -24.35 -4.74
N PRO A 577 27.85 -25.65 -4.82
CA PRO A 577 27.11 -26.63 -5.63
C PRO A 577 25.88 -27.20 -4.93
N GLY A 578 24.91 -27.56 -5.76
CA GLY A 578 23.71 -28.27 -5.33
C GLY A 578 22.68 -27.42 -4.60
N ARG A 579 21.61 -28.08 -4.17
CA ARG A 579 20.46 -27.44 -3.52
C ARG A 579 20.78 -26.99 -2.10
N TRP A 580 20.66 -25.71 -1.82
CA TRP A 580 20.84 -25.15 -0.48
C TRP A 580 19.60 -25.40 0.39
N GLY A 581 19.83 -25.78 1.66
CA GLY A 581 18.76 -26.09 2.60
C GLY A 581 18.11 -27.45 2.40
N SER A 582 18.69 -28.33 1.58
CA SER A 582 18.23 -29.71 1.40
C SER A 582 18.69 -30.62 2.54
N ALA A 583 17.78 -31.40 3.12
CA ALA A 583 18.15 -32.46 4.07
C ALA A 583 18.78 -33.69 3.38
N ASP A 584 18.54 -33.85 2.07
CA ASP A 584 19.20 -34.87 1.24
C ASP A 584 20.62 -34.42 0.91
N ARG A 585 21.58 -35.16 1.48
CA ARG A 585 23.03 -34.90 1.38
C ARG A 585 23.57 -35.09 -0.02
N TRP A 586 22.88 -35.86 -0.87
CA TRP A 586 23.28 -36.11 -2.25
C TRP A 586 22.80 -35.02 -3.21
N LEU A 587 21.79 -34.26 -2.80
CA LEU A 587 21.19 -33.20 -3.60
C LEU A 587 21.71 -31.81 -3.24
N GLY A 588 22.28 -31.60 -2.05
CA GLY A 588 22.96 -30.35 -1.73
C GLY A 588 23.33 -30.14 -0.26
N ILE A 589 23.50 -28.88 0.12
CA ILE A 589 24.11 -28.47 1.38
C ILE A 589 23.03 -28.11 2.41
N PRO A 590 22.93 -28.84 3.55
CA PRO A 590 21.89 -28.68 4.56
C PRO A 590 22.13 -27.45 5.48
N VAL A 591 22.28 -26.26 4.91
CA VAL A 591 22.32 -25.02 5.69
C VAL A 591 20.93 -24.63 6.19
N GLN A 592 20.87 -24.07 7.39
CA GLN A 592 19.68 -23.39 7.90
C GLN A 592 19.87 -21.88 7.82
N TRP A 593 18.78 -21.11 8.02
CA TRP A 593 18.84 -19.65 7.96
C TRP A 593 19.90 -19.05 8.91
N GLN A 594 20.01 -19.58 10.13
CA GLN A 594 21.02 -19.18 11.11
C GLN A 594 22.48 -19.37 10.63
N ASP A 595 22.70 -20.26 9.66
CA ASP A 595 24.03 -20.53 9.12
C ASP A 595 24.44 -19.54 8.03
N ILE A 596 23.51 -18.74 7.51
CA ILE A 596 23.72 -17.85 6.35
C ILE A 596 23.08 -16.46 6.52
N SER A 597 22.78 -16.06 7.75
CA SER A 597 22.04 -14.82 8.06
C SER A 597 22.71 -13.52 7.62
N ALA A 598 24.01 -13.53 7.30
CA ALA A 598 24.76 -12.37 6.79
C ALA A 598 25.01 -12.42 5.27
N VAL A 599 24.37 -13.33 4.54
CA VAL A 599 24.49 -13.39 3.08
C VAL A 599 23.79 -12.19 2.42
N GLY A 600 24.50 -11.53 1.50
CA GLY A 600 23.97 -10.43 0.69
C GLY A 600 23.62 -10.81 -0.76
N ALA A 601 24.11 -11.95 -1.25
CA ALA A 601 23.76 -12.55 -2.53
C ALA A 601 24.18 -14.04 -2.54
N MET A 602 23.48 -14.88 -3.31
CA MET A 602 23.76 -16.32 -3.42
C MET A 602 23.97 -16.77 -4.86
N ILE A 603 24.95 -17.66 -5.07
CA ILE A 603 25.14 -18.44 -6.30
C ILE A 603 24.93 -19.94 -5.99
N GLU A 604 23.93 -20.52 -6.62
CA GLU A 604 23.68 -21.95 -6.66
C GLU A 604 24.25 -22.53 -7.96
N LEU A 605 25.24 -23.43 -7.84
CA LEU A 605 25.89 -24.04 -8.98
C LEU A 605 25.24 -25.36 -9.35
N ARG A 606 24.92 -25.52 -10.64
CA ARG A 606 24.53 -26.79 -11.24
C ARG A 606 25.67 -27.26 -12.14
N ASN A 607 26.21 -28.44 -11.84
CA ASN A 607 27.32 -29.01 -12.60
C ASN A 607 27.17 -30.53 -12.72
N ASP A 608 28.09 -31.18 -13.41
CA ASP A 608 28.03 -32.64 -13.60
C ASP A 608 28.18 -33.44 -12.30
N LYS A 609 28.73 -32.84 -11.23
CA LYS A 609 28.85 -33.48 -9.92
C LYS A 609 27.54 -33.47 -9.15
N ILE A 610 26.71 -32.41 -9.27
CA ILE A 610 25.35 -32.33 -8.68
C ILE A 610 24.38 -31.65 -9.66
N LYS A 611 23.46 -32.44 -10.20
CA LYS A 611 22.29 -32.00 -10.97
C LYS A 611 21.04 -32.05 -10.10
N ALA A 612 20.96 -31.17 -9.12
CA ALA A 612 19.73 -30.96 -8.36
C ALA A 612 18.85 -29.90 -9.04
N GLU A 613 17.54 -30.01 -8.86
CA GLU A 613 16.61 -28.92 -9.14
C GLU A 613 16.89 -27.75 -8.19
N PRO A 614 16.70 -26.49 -8.62
CA PRO A 614 16.99 -25.33 -7.81
C PRO A 614 16.28 -25.33 -6.46
N SER A 615 16.85 -24.61 -5.48
CA SER A 615 16.20 -24.44 -4.16
C SER A 615 14.91 -23.62 -4.21
N GLN A 616 14.59 -23.03 -5.37
CA GLN A 616 13.35 -22.30 -5.63
C GLN A 616 12.13 -23.12 -5.19
N GLY A 617 11.23 -22.49 -4.43
CA GLY A 617 10.03 -23.16 -3.91
C GLY A 617 10.23 -24.02 -2.65
N THR A 618 11.41 -24.02 -2.03
CA THR A 618 11.63 -24.61 -0.70
C THR A 618 11.34 -23.64 0.44
N HIS A 619 11.18 -24.17 1.66
CA HIS A 619 11.20 -23.37 2.89
C HIS A 619 12.46 -22.48 2.98
N PHE A 620 13.62 -23.00 2.57
CA PHE A 620 14.87 -22.25 2.55
C PHE A 620 14.79 -20.99 1.66
N PHE A 621 14.18 -21.13 0.47
CA PHE A 621 14.07 -20.04 -0.49
C PHE A 621 13.13 -18.91 -0.06
N HIS A 622 12.18 -19.19 0.84
CA HIS A 622 11.29 -18.16 1.36
C HIS A 622 12.07 -17.01 1.98
N ASN A 623 12.92 -17.29 2.98
CA ASN A 623 13.72 -16.27 3.66
C ASN A 623 14.54 -15.42 2.67
N ILE A 624 15.17 -16.06 1.69
CA ILE A 624 15.93 -15.38 0.62
C ILE A 624 15.02 -14.38 -0.13
N SER A 625 13.86 -14.83 -0.59
CA SER A 625 12.92 -13.98 -1.33
C SER A 625 12.32 -12.86 -0.47
N SER A 626 12.01 -13.12 0.80
CA SER A 626 11.42 -12.15 1.74
C SER A 626 12.39 -11.01 2.04
N MET A 627 13.69 -11.30 2.13
CA MET A 627 14.74 -10.29 2.35
C MET A 627 15.26 -9.67 1.06
N GLY A 628 14.72 -10.06 -0.10
CA GLY A 628 15.17 -9.57 -1.40
C GLY A 628 16.63 -9.91 -1.70
N ILE A 629 17.15 -11.01 -1.14
CA ILE A 629 18.52 -11.47 -1.38
C ILE A 629 18.58 -12.02 -2.81
N PRO A 630 19.46 -11.49 -3.69
CA PRO A 630 19.61 -12.04 -5.03
C PRO A 630 20.00 -13.50 -4.99
N TYR A 631 19.29 -14.30 -5.78
CA TYR A 631 19.52 -15.74 -5.91
C TYR A 631 19.84 -16.07 -7.35
N ILE A 632 21.07 -16.50 -7.60
CA ILE A 632 21.61 -16.71 -8.94
C ILE A 632 21.84 -18.21 -9.12
N THR A 633 21.23 -18.81 -10.13
CA THR A 633 21.57 -20.17 -10.54
C THR A 633 22.56 -20.10 -11.70
N VAL A 634 23.71 -20.74 -11.56
CA VAL A 634 24.72 -20.83 -12.63
C VAL A 634 24.80 -22.28 -13.08
N SER A 635 24.43 -22.54 -14.33
CA SER A 635 24.49 -23.90 -14.90
C SER A 635 25.76 -24.09 -15.72
N GLU A 636 26.75 -24.78 -15.16
CA GLU A 636 27.99 -25.11 -15.85
C GLU A 636 27.71 -25.99 -17.09
N GLY A 637 28.43 -25.74 -18.19
CA GLY A 637 28.19 -26.40 -19.48
C GLY A 637 27.11 -25.74 -20.35
N THR A 638 26.56 -24.60 -19.92
CA THR A 638 25.68 -23.73 -20.73
C THR A 638 26.38 -22.40 -21.08
N ALA A 639 25.62 -21.37 -21.45
CA ALA A 639 26.15 -20.01 -21.62
C ALA A 639 26.45 -19.31 -20.28
N ASP A 640 25.98 -19.85 -19.14
CA ASP A 640 26.32 -19.37 -17.81
C ASP A 640 27.78 -19.67 -17.46
N ARG A 641 28.39 -18.84 -16.62
CA ARG A 641 29.77 -19.06 -16.15
C ARG A 641 30.03 -18.49 -14.76
N LEU A 642 30.93 -19.14 -14.04
CA LEU A 642 31.62 -18.61 -12.86
C LEU A 642 33.13 -18.80 -13.05
N ASP A 643 33.90 -17.71 -12.99
CA ASP A 643 35.34 -17.69 -13.18
C ASP A 643 36.07 -18.08 -11.89
N TRP A 644 36.31 -19.39 -11.74
CA TRP A 644 37.03 -19.97 -10.60
C TRP A 644 38.47 -19.47 -10.49
N GLN A 645 39.17 -19.29 -11.62
CA GLN A 645 40.55 -18.79 -11.63
C GLN A 645 40.62 -17.38 -11.05
N TRP A 646 39.66 -16.53 -11.37
CA TRP A 646 39.59 -15.20 -10.78
C TRP A 646 39.31 -15.23 -9.27
N LEU A 647 38.44 -16.13 -8.80
CA LEU A 647 38.17 -16.29 -7.36
C LEU A 647 39.42 -16.72 -6.57
N GLU A 648 40.19 -17.67 -7.11
CA GLU A 648 41.43 -18.17 -6.49
C GLU A 648 42.54 -17.11 -6.42
N GLN A 649 42.53 -16.13 -7.33
CA GLN A 649 43.49 -15.02 -7.33
C GLN A 649 43.17 -13.93 -6.28
N GLN A 650 42.00 -13.98 -5.64
CA GLN A 650 41.63 -13.01 -4.61
C GLN A 650 42.39 -13.27 -3.30
N ARG A 651 42.49 -12.25 -2.45
CA ARG A 651 43.17 -12.39 -1.15
C ARG A 651 42.41 -13.38 -0.26
N LEU A 652 43.02 -14.54 0.00
CA LEU A 652 42.51 -15.51 0.98
C LEU A 652 42.53 -14.89 2.38
N VAL A 653 41.35 -14.74 2.97
CA VAL A 653 41.20 -14.31 4.38
C VAL A 653 41.24 -15.53 5.28
N LYS A 654 40.55 -16.60 4.88
CA LYS A 654 40.47 -17.84 5.65
C LYS A 654 40.15 -19.02 4.74
N GLY A 655 40.99 -20.06 4.79
CA GLY A 655 40.70 -21.36 4.19
C GLY A 655 40.34 -22.35 5.28
N LEU A 656 39.21 -23.05 5.11
CA LEU A 656 38.81 -24.20 5.94
C LEU A 656 39.06 -25.49 5.16
N GLN A 657 38.45 -26.63 5.54
CA GLN A 657 38.67 -27.87 4.79
C GLN A 657 38.00 -27.81 3.41
N TYR A 658 36.74 -27.35 3.37
CA TYR A 658 35.92 -27.36 2.16
C TYR A 658 35.55 -25.95 1.67
N VAL A 659 35.58 -24.96 2.57
CA VAL A 659 35.11 -23.60 2.28
C VAL A 659 36.29 -22.62 2.26
N ARG A 660 36.24 -21.68 1.32
CA ARG A 660 37.18 -20.57 1.20
C ARG A 660 36.47 -19.25 1.44
N HIS A 661 37.07 -18.37 2.22
CA HIS A 661 36.69 -16.98 2.36
C HIS A 661 37.78 -16.10 1.76
N VAL A 662 37.44 -15.44 0.65
CA VAL A 662 38.29 -14.49 -0.04
C VAL A 662 37.73 -13.08 0.05
N ARG A 663 38.61 -12.08 -0.09
CA ARG A 663 38.24 -10.67 -0.04
C ARG A 663 38.82 -9.92 -1.23
N CYS A 664 37.94 -9.25 -1.96
CA CYS A 664 38.31 -8.35 -3.05
C CYS A 664 38.84 -7.03 -2.49
N ALA A 665 39.75 -6.38 -3.23
CA ALA A 665 40.28 -5.06 -2.86
C ALA A 665 39.23 -3.95 -2.96
N ARG A 666 38.26 -4.10 -3.88
CA ARG A 666 37.11 -3.23 -4.06
C ARG A 666 35.83 -4.06 -4.07
N PRO A 667 34.68 -3.48 -3.67
CA PRO A 667 33.41 -4.18 -3.75
C PRO A 667 33.09 -4.66 -5.16
N ILE A 668 32.61 -5.90 -5.30
CA ILE A 668 32.09 -6.40 -6.57
C ILE A 668 30.79 -5.68 -6.94
N ILE A 669 30.51 -5.61 -8.25
CA ILE A 669 29.26 -5.06 -8.76
C ILE A 669 28.38 -6.21 -9.21
N ILE A 670 27.28 -6.46 -8.51
CA ILE A 670 26.26 -7.44 -8.89
C ILE A 670 25.13 -6.69 -9.57
N LYS A 671 24.78 -7.08 -10.79
CA LYS A 671 23.65 -6.55 -11.55
C LYS A 671 22.67 -7.67 -11.84
N ILE A 672 21.43 -7.54 -11.39
CA ILE A 672 20.34 -8.48 -11.70
C ILE A 672 19.26 -7.75 -12.49
N ASP A 673 19.03 -8.20 -13.71
CA ASP A 673 17.87 -7.87 -14.52
C ASP A 673 16.78 -8.91 -14.29
N GLY A 674 16.03 -8.72 -13.21
CA GLY A 674 14.90 -9.59 -12.83
C GLY A 674 13.76 -9.68 -13.86
N ARG A 675 13.70 -8.78 -14.86
CA ARG A 675 12.69 -8.88 -15.94
C ARG A 675 13.04 -9.98 -16.93
N ASN A 676 14.31 -10.08 -17.27
CA ASN A 676 14.83 -11.06 -18.22
C ASN A 676 15.46 -12.28 -17.53
N GLY A 677 15.44 -12.31 -16.20
CA GLY A 677 16.09 -13.35 -15.40
C GLY A 677 17.62 -13.38 -15.56
N ARG A 678 18.26 -12.26 -15.89
CA ARG A 678 19.72 -12.24 -16.16
C ARG A 678 20.50 -11.66 -15.00
N CYS A 679 21.70 -12.18 -14.75
CA CYS A 679 22.62 -11.63 -13.78
C CYS A 679 24.05 -11.57 -14.32
N VAL A 680 24.76 -10.49 -14.02
CA VAL A 680 26.21 -10.39 -14.17
C VAL A 680 26.85 -9.89 -12.88
N MET A 681 28.02 -10.46 -12.54
CA MET A 681 28.86 -9.95 -11.47
C MET A 681 30.21 -9.50 -12.04
N LEU A 682 30.55 -8.24 -11.77
CA LEU A 682 31.71 -7.55 -12.32
C LEU A 682 32.74 -7.29 -11.22
N LYS A 683 34.00 -7.22 -11.65
CA LYS A 683 35.16 -6.86 -10.82
C LYS A 683 35.03 -5.37 -10.42
N GLY A 684 35.35 -5.05 -9.17
CA GLY A 684 35.23 -3.71 -8.57
C GLY A 684 36.35 -2.73 -8.87
#